data_AF-F3MAZ8-F1
#
_entry.id   AF-F3MAZ8-F1
#
_cell.length_a   1.000
_cell.length_b   1.000
_cell.length_c   1.000
_cell.angle_alpha   90.00
_cell.angle_beta   90.00
_cell.angle_gamma   90.00
#
_symmetry.space_group_name_H-M   'P 1'
#
loop_
_entity.id
_entity.type
_entity.pdbx_description
1 polymer ?
#
loop_
_entity_poly.entity_id
_entity_poly.type
_entity_poly.pdbx_seq_one_letter_code
_entity_poly.pdbx_strand_id
1 'polypeptide(L)'
;IAVSLGLTVLVVVAGILHGQPAAGMFFAGVSLAVAAIPEGLPAIVTIALSLGVQRMIKRKAIVRKLPSVETLGCASVICSDKTGTLTQNKMTVTQVWLGGRTLEVTGHGYDPTGQILHRGKPVELRSDQGLRRLLQISGLCNNAEIYENVQEEARSKRKGKEEPAAAAWELKGDPTEGALLTLSSKMGLTKGSLNSIYQRDKEFPFDSERKLMSVIVSHQGGRLLCTKGAPDVLLDACAYIMWDGNVVPLTSTLRQKVLAANEGMASNALRVLGLAYRDLRSYDKPETEKEAESQLIFVGLAGMIDPPRREVRDAIATCRRAGIKTVMITGDHRTTAEAIAAQLGILPRNGLSLSGQELSRMDDKELDARVDQTFVYARVSPEHKLRIVKSLQRKGHVVAMTGDGVNDAPAIKASDIGIAMGITGTDVTKEASSLVLSDDNFSTIVSAIEEGRSIYENIRKFIRYLLASNVGEILTMFFAMMMGLPLPLVPIQILWVNLVTDGLPAMALGVDQPEKDLMEHKPRGAKENIFARRLGWKIISRGILIGLCTLGAFWVTLRIAPNDPAQLAKAQSVAFATLVMAQLIHVFDCRSSRSIFHRNPLQNKALVLAVLSSVLLMLGVMYIEAFQPIFKTVPLGLKEWALTLVAAGIPTFLMGAGSVWGGRRNRNRNRRGMMTKSANISA
;
A
#
# COMPACT_ATOMS: atom_id res chain seq x y z
N ILE A 1 16.13 26.05 -17.10
CA ILE A 1 16.30 27.47 -16.74
C ILE A 1 17.39 28.12 -17.58
N ALA A 2 18.68 27.76 -17.44
CA ALA A 2 19.77 28.38 -18.22
C ALA A 2 19.54 28.41 -19.75
N VAL A 3 19.14 27.28 -20.35
CA VAL A 3 18.78 27.20 -21.78
C VAL A 3 17.65 28.15 -22.15
N SER A 4 16.63 28.26 -21.28
CA SER A 4 15.48 29.12 -21.52
C SER A 4 15.85 30.59 -21.47
N LEU A 5 16.66 31.01 -20.49
CA LEU A 5 17.16 32.36 -20.38
C LEU A 5 18.07 32.71 -21.57
N GLY A 6 18.92 31.77 -22.00
CA GLY A 6 19.74 31.93 -23.19
C GLY A 6 18.91 32.16 -24.46
N LEU A 7 17.84 31.37 -24.65
CA LEU A 7 16.89 31.59 -25.75
C LEU A 7 16.21 32.96 -25.65
N THR A 8 15.76 33.36 -24.47
CA THR A 8 15.15 34.68 -24.26
C THR A 8 16.09 35.82 -24.64
N VAL A 9 17.36 35.77 -24.21
CA VAL A 9 18.36 36.78 -24.59
C VAL A 9 18.53 36.82 -26.11
N LEU A 10 18.57 35.64 -26.76
CA LEU A 10 18.68 35.55 -28.21
C LEU A 10 17.46 36.16 -28.91
N VAL A 11 16.24 35.92 -28.42
CA VAL A 11 15.01 36.57 -28.93
C VAL A 11 15.10 38.09 -28.84
N VAL A 12 15.55 38.62 -27.70
CA VAL A 12 15.70 40.08 -27.48
C VAL A 12 16.72 40.67 -28.45
N VAL A 13 17.92 40.09 -28.52
CA VAL A 13 19.00 40.56 -29.38
C VAL A 13 18.60 40.48 -30.85
N ALA A 14 18.04 39.34 -31.29
CA ALA A 14 17.56 39.16 -32.64
C ALA A 14 16.49 40.19 -33.01
N GLY A 15 15.58 40.53 -32.08
CA GLY A 15 14.57 41.55 -32.35
C GLY A 15 15.11 42.95 -32.50
N ILE A 16 16.08 43.33 -31.67
CA ILE A 16 16.75 44.62 -31.80
C ILE A 16 17.49 44.68 -33.16
N LEU A 17 18.17 43.61 -33.55
CA LEU A 17 18.87 43.53 -34.85
C LEU A 17 17.90 43.60 -36.05
N HIS A 18 16.68 43.10 -35.92
CA HIS A 18 15.64 43.19 -36.95
C HIS A 18 14.82 44.50 -36.89
N GLY A 19 15.24 45.49 -36.09
CA GLY A 19 14.64 46.83 -36.07
C GLY A 19 13.44 47.01 -35.13
N GLN A 20 13.19 46.08 -34.19
CA GLN A 20 12.17 46.27 -33.16
C GLN A 20 12.62 47.26 -32.07
N PRO A 21 11.72 48.07 -31.47
CA PRO A 21 12.08 49.00 -30.42
C PRO A 21 12.72 48.31 -29.21
N ALA A 22 13.90 48.79 -28.79
CA ALA A 22 14.68 48.17 -27.70
C ALA A 22 13.89 48.07 -26.38
N ALA A 23 13.11 49.10 -26.03
CA ALA A 23 12.25 49.06 -24.84
C ALA A 23 11.16 47.98 -24.94
N GLY A 24 10.54 47.82 -26.12
CA GLY A 24 9.53 46.78 -26.37
C GLY A 24 10.13 45.37 -26.29
N MET A 25 11.32 45.18 -26.87
CA MET A 25 12.04 43.91 -26.80
C MET A 25 12.52 43.59 -25.38
N PHE A 26 12.90 44.60 -24.60
CA PHE A 26 13.22 44.41 -23.18
C PHE A 26 12.02 43.88 -22.39
N PHE A 27 10.84 44.53 -22.51
CA PHE A 27 9.61 44.04 -21.86
C PHE A 27 9.21 42.64 -22.33
N ALA A 28 9.32 42.36 -23.63
CA ALA A 28 9.07 41.03 -24.17
C ALA A 28 10.04 39.98 -23.60
N GLY A 29 11.32 40.34 -23.46
CA GLY A 29 12.35 39.51 -22.84
C GLY A 29 12.05 39.22 -21.37
N VAL A 30 11.69 40.22 -20.58
CA VAL A 30 11.32 40.05 -19.17
C VAL A 30 10.10 39.12 -19.05
N SER A 31 9.04 39.36 -19.84
CA SER A 31 7.85 38.50 -19.81
C SER A 31 8.13 37.08 -20.27
N LEU A 32 9.01 36.89 -21.25
CA LEU A 32 9.42 35.56 -21.70
C LEU A 32 10.29 34.84 -20.66
N ALA A 33 11.14 35.56 -19.93
CA ALA A 33 11.92 35.02 -18.83
C ALA A 33 11.02 34.59 -17.66
N VAL A 34 9.97 35.36 -17.36
CA VAL A 34 8.93 35.01 -16.38
C VAL A 34 8.14 33.78 -16.84
N ALA A 35 7.68 33.76 -18.10
CA ALA A 35 6.97 32.63 -18.71
C ALA A 35 7.79 31.33 -18.76
N ALA A 36 9.11 31.43 -18.86
CA ALA A 36 10.01 30.28 -18.82
C ALA A 36 10.00 29.54 -17.47
N ILE A 37 9.58 30.21 -16.39
CA ILE A 37 9.54 29.66 -15.05
C ILE A 37 8.11 29.17 -14.79
N PRO A 38 7.89 27.88 -14.47
CA PRO A 38 6.57 27.38 -14.15
C PRO A 38 6.19 27.80 -12.71
N GLU A 39 5.78 29.06 -12.54
CA GLU A 39 5.51 29.68 -11.23
C GLU A 39 4.43 28.95 -10.43
N GLY A 40 3.43 28.38 -11.11
CA GLY A 40 2.35 27.61 -10.48
C GLY A 40 2.77 26.22 -9.99
N LEU A 41 3.96 25.72 -10.36
CA LEU A 41 4.35 24.33 -10.12
C LEU A 41 4.47 23.97 -8.63
N PRO A 42 5.12 24.76 -7.75
CA PRO A 42 5.17 24.46 -6.31
C PRO A 42 3.78 24.41 -5.66
N ALA A 43 2.89 25.32 -6.06
CA ALA A 43 1.51 25.38 -5.55
C ALA A 43 0.70 24.14 -5.99
N ILE A 44 0.77 23.79 -7.27
CA ILE A 44 0.04 22.63 -7.83
C ILE A 44 0.55 21.32 -7.21
N VAL A 45 1.86 21.15 -7.05
CA VAL A 45 2.45 19.98 -6.37
C VAL A 45 1.91 19.85 -4.95
N THR A 46 1.87 20.95 -4.20
CA THR A 46 1.38 20.98 -2.82
C THR A 46 -0.10 20.60 -2.73
N ILE A 47 -0.94 21.14 -3.63
CA ILE A 47 -2.37 20.82 -3.70
C ILE A 47 -2.57 19.34 -4.05
N ALA A 48 -1.86 18.82 -5.05
CA ALA A 48 -1.96 17.43 -5.47
C ALA A 48 -1.54 16.46 -4.35
N LEU A 49 -0.44 16.77 -3.64
CA LEU A 49 0.00 16.01 -2.47
C LEU A 49 -1.04 16.06 -1.35
N SER A 50 -1.55 17.24 -1.01
CA SER A 50 -2.56 17.42 0.04
C SER A 50 -3.84 16.61 -0.23
N LEU A 51 -4.36 16.68 -1.46
CA LEU A 51 -5.53 15.89 -1.87
C LEU A 51 -5.23 14.38 -1.91
N GLY A 52 -3.99 14.00 -2.26
CA GLY A 52 -3.49 12.64 -2.15
C GLY A 52 -3.51 12.13 -0.70
N VAL A 53 -3.01 12.93 0.24
CA VAL A 53 -3.04 12.61 1.68
C VAL A 53 -4.46 12.47 2.19
N GLN A 54 -5.39 13.35 1.79
CA GLN A 54 -6.80 13.18 2.16
C GLN A 54 -7.39 11.85 1.68
N ARG A 55 -7.01 11.37 0.49
CA ARG A 55 -7.42 10.06 -0.03
C ARG A 55 -6.78 8.91 0.74
N MET A 56 -5.51 9.04 1.14
CA MET A 56 -4.83 8.07 2.01
C MET A 56 -5.50 7.96 3.39
N ILE A 57 -5.88 9.09 4.01
CA ILE A 57 -6.57 9.11 5.31
C ILE A 57 -7.92 8.39 5.22
N LYS A 58 -8.69 8.59 4.13
CA LYS A 58 -9.94 7.84 3.89
C LYS A 58 -9.72 6.33 3.74
N ARG A 59 -8.52 5.92 3.33
CA ARG A 59 -8.08 4.53 3.30
C ARG A 59 -7.27 4.14 4.55
N LYS A 60 -7.42 4.86 5.67
CA LYS A 60 -6.81 4.57 6.98
C LYS A 60 -5.29 4.70 7.05
N ALA A 61 -4.67 5.37 6.08
CA ALA A 61 -3.25 5.68 6.06
C ALA A 61 -3.02 7.17 6.40
N ILE A 62 -2.51 7.46 7.59
CA ILE A 62 -2.25 8.81 8.08
C ILE A 62 -0.80 9.19 7.75
N VAL A 63 -0.62 10.22 6.92
CA VAL A 63 0.70 10.70 6.52
C VAL A 63 1.17 11.79 7.49
N ARG A 64 2.32 11.60 8.13
CA ARG A 64 2.93 12.62 9.00
C ARG A 64 3.86 13.57 8.25
N LYS A 65 4.47 13.10 7.16
CA LYS A 65 5.43 13.86 6.36
C LYS A 65 5.04 13.82 4.89
N LEU A 66 4.69 14.98 4.32
CA LEU A 66 4.26 15.08 2.91
C LEU A 66 5.28 14.52 1.91
N PRO A 67 6.60 14.76 2.03
CA PRO A 67 7.57 14.20 1.08
C PRO A 67 7.57 12.67 1.04
N SER A 68 7.21 12.01 2.14
CA SER A 68 7.18 10.54 2.24
C SER A 68 6.11 9.90 1.35
N VAL A 69 5.09 10.65 0.93
CA VAL A 69 4.06 10.19 -0.02
C VAL A 69 4.69 9.84 -1.37
N GLU A 70 5.63 10.66 -1.84
CA GLU A 70 6.31 10.45 -3.11
C GLU A 70 7.30 9.28 -3.03
N THR A 71 8.04 9.19 -1.91
CA THR A 71 8.98 8.11 -1.61
C THR A 71 8.26 6.76 -1.48
N LEU A 72 7.06 6.74 -0.89
CA LEU A 72 6.23 5.56 -0.77
C LEU A 72 5.88 4.96 -2.15
N GLY A 73 5.69 5.80 -3.17
CA GLY A 73 5.49 5.34 -4.55
C GLY A 73 6.71 4.62 -5.16
N CYS A 74 7.92 4.85 -4.62
CA CYS A 74 9.15 4.15 -5.00
C CYS A 74 9.39 2.85 -4.23
N ALA A 75 8.60 2.55 -3.21
CA ALA A 75 8.89 1.45 -2.29
C ALA A 75 9.14 0.16 -3.08
N SER A 76 10.32 -0.41 -2.88
CA SER A 76 10.78 -1.61 -3.58
C SER A 76 10.82 -2.82 -2.66
N VAL A 77 10.94 -2.58 -1.35
CA VAL A 77 10.91 -3.60 -0.31
C VAL A 77 10.02 -3.12 0.83
N ILE A 78 9.16 -4.01 1.33
CA ILE A 78 8.37 -3.81 2.55
C ILE A 78 8.85 -4.83 3.57
N CYS A 79 9.53 -4.34 4.60
CA CYS A 79 9.86 -5.10 5.80
C CYS A 79 8.70 -4.96 6.77
N SER A 80 7.99 -6.05 7.03
CA SER A 80 6.84 -6.07 7.92
C SER A 80 7.14 -6.89 9.16
N ASP A 81 6.77 -6.38 10.33
CA ASP A 81 6.59 -7.24 11.49
C ASP A 81 5.44 -8.23 11.25
N LYS A 82 5.51 -9.40 11.88
CA LYS A 82 4.49 -10.45 11.79
C LYS A 82 3.29 -10.11 12.66
N THR A 83 3.52 -9.97 13.96
CA THR A 83 2.45 -9.83 14.96
C THR A 83 1.73 -8.51 14.78
N GLY A 84 0.39 -8.53 14.80
CA GLY A 84 -0.46 -7.34 14.66
C GLY A 84 -0.58 -6.80 13.22
N THR A 85 0.46 -6.92 12.40
CA THR A 85 0.48 -6.44 11.00
C THR A 85 0.03 -7.49 9.99
N LEU A 86 0.72 -8.64 9.94
CA LEU A 86 0.41 -9.73 9.01
C LEU A 86 -0.62 -10.70 9.61
N THR A 87 -0.61 -10.81 10.93
CA THR A 87 -1.53 -11.63 11.73
C THR A 87 -2.51 -10.76 12.50
N GLN A 88 -3.54 -11.37 13.07
CA GLN A 88 -4.58 -10.66 13.80
C GLN A 88 -4.18 -10.27 15.23
N ASN A 89 -3.06 -10.80 15.74
CA ASN A 89 -2.69 -10.77 17.15
C ASN A 89 -3.81 -11.32 18.06
N LYS A 90 -4.49 -12.36 17.58
CA LYS A 90 -5.60 -13.03 18.29
C LYS A 90 -5.38 -14.53 18.26
N MET A 91 -4.72 -15.05 19.30
CA MET A 91 -4.41 -16.47 19.40
C MET A 91 -5.70 -17.28 19.29
N THR A 92 -5.75 -18.23 18.36
CA THR A 92 -6.95 -19.00 18.03
C THR A 92 -6.61 -20.48 17.92
N VAL A 93 -7.35 -21.34 18.61
CA VAL A 93 -7.26 -22.79 18.41
C VAL A 93 -7.83 -23.13 17.03
N THR A 94 -7.02 -23.78 16.20
CA THR A 94 -7.41 -24.18 14.84
C THR A 94 -7.45 -25.69 14.66
N GLN A 95 -6.72 -26.44 15.49
CA GLN A 95 -6.72 -27.89 15.47
C GLN A 95 -6.74 -28.48 16.87
N VAL A 96 -7.43 -29.61 17.03
CA VAL A 96 -7.43 -30.41 18.25
C VAL A 96 -7.12 -31.85 17.87
N TRP A 97 -6.27 -32.53 18.64
CA TRP A 97 -5.99 -33.96 18.44
C TRP A 97 -6.48 -34.75 19.65
N LEU A 98 -7.23 -35.82 19.39
CA LEU A 98 -7.82 -36.64 20.44
C LEU A 98 -7.97 -38.10 19.98
N GLY A 99 -7.48 -39.07 20.75
CA GLY A 99 -7.69 -40.49 20.45
C GLY A 99 -7.25 -40.93 19.04
N GLY A 100 -6.19 -40.33 18.49
CA GLY A 100 -5.67 -40.66 17.16
C GLY A 100 -6.33 -39.94 15.97
N ARG A 101 -7.32 -39.07 16.20
CA ARG A 101 -7.95 -38.23 15.16
C ARG A 101 -7.61 -36.77 15.36
N THR A 102 -7.53 -36.04 14.25
CA THR A 102 -7.38 -34.59 14.20
C THR A 102 -8.72 -33.95 13.87
N LEU A 103 -9.10 -32.96 14.65
CA LEU A 103 -10.31 -32.15 14.52
C LEU A 103 -9.91 -30.74 14.11
N GLU A 104 -10.67 -30.14 13.21
CA GLU A 104 -10.50 -28.75 12.78
C GLU A 104 -11.46 -27.85 13.55
N VAL A 105 -10.99 -26.68 13.96
CA VAL A 105 -11.79 -25.71 14.72
C VAL A 105 -12.01 -24.48 13.85
N THR A 106 -13.27 -24.12 13.61
CA THR A 106 -13.66 -22.93 12.85
C THR A 106 -13.93 -21.73 13.77
N GLY A 107 -14.03 -20.54 13.19
CA GLY A 107 -14.18 -19.26 13.89
C GLY A 107 -12.85 -18.53 14.07
N HIS A 108 -12.90 -17.22 14.30
CA HIS A 108 -11.72 -16.34 14.32
C HIS A 108 -11.62 -15.54 15.62
N GLY A 109 -10.41 -15.41 16.15
CA GLY A 109 -10.15 -14.65 17.36
C GLY A 109 -10.90 -15.19 18.57
N TYR A 110 -11.40 -14.28 19.42
CA TYR A 110 -12.05 -14.61 20.69
C TYR A 110 -13.56 -14.76 20.62
N ASP A 111 -14.14 -14.66 19.42
CA ASP A 111 -15.57 -14.89 19.18
C ASP A 111 -15.93 -16.35 19.53
N PRO A 112 -16.87 -16.59 20.46
CA PRO A 112 -17.30 -17.92 20.85
C PRO A 112 -18.19 -18.58 19.78
N THR A 113 -18.38 -18.00 18.60
CA THR A 113 -19.07 -18.67 17.48
C THR A 113 -18.10 -19.52 16.66
N GLY A 114 -18.50 -20.75 16.35
CA GLY A 114 -17.68 -21.69 15.58
C GLY A 114 -18.17 -23.13 15.71
N GLN A 115 -17.51 -24.03 15.00
CA GLN A 115 -17.78 -25.47 15.01
C GLN A 115 -16.49 -26.26 15.05
N ILE A 116 -16.54 -27.43 15.67
CA ILE A 116 -15.47 -28.44 15.63
C ILE A 116 -15.84 -29.48 14.58
N LEU A 117 -14.98 -29.68 13.59
CA LEU A 117 -15.22 -30.54 12.44
C LEU A 117 -14.27 -31.75 12.47
N HIS A 118 -14.81 -32.92 12.15
CA HIS A 118 -14.03 -34.12 11.85
C HIS A 118 -14.26 -34.51 10.38
N ARG A 119 -13.21 -34.48 9.55
CA ARG A 119 -13.31 -34.75 8.10
C ARG A 119 -14.42 -33.92 7.41
N GLY A 120 -14.53 -32.64 7.78
CA GLY A 120 -15.52 -31.70 7.25
C GLY A 120 -16.95 -31.81 7.82
N LYS A 121 -17.22 -32.72 8.76
CA LYS A 121 -18.53 -32.87 9.40
C LYS A 121 -18.52 -32.36 10.85
N PRO A 122 -19.54 -31.61 11.30
CA PRO A 122 -19.65 -31.19 12.70
C PRO A 122 -19.68 -32.36 13.67
N VAL A 123 -18.93 -32.26 14.76
CA VAL A 123 -18.91 -33.26 15.83
C VAL A 123 -19.93 -32.89 16.91
N GLU A 124 -20.77 -33.84 17.30
CA GLU A 124 -21.69 -33.65 18.43
C GLU A 124 -20.99 -33.88 19.77
N LEU A 125 -21.10 -32.90 20.68
CA LEU A 125 -20.49 -32.99 22.01
C LEU A 125 -21.05 -34.13 22.87
N ARG A 126 -22.33 -34.48 22.69
CA ARG A 126 -23.01 -35.50 23.51
C ARG A 126 -22.46 -36.91 23.27
N SER A 127 -22.03 -37.21 22.05
CA SER A 127 -21.48 -38.51 21.67
C SER A 127 -19.99 -38.67 21.98
N ASP A 128 -19.30 -37.59 22.36
CA ASP A 128 -17.83 -37.55 22.38
C ASP A 128 -17.28 -37.21 23.77
N GLN A 129 -17.09 -38.25 24.58
CA GLN A 129 -16.61 -38.08 25.96
C GLN A 129 -15.21 -37.44 26.02
N GLY A 130 -14.32 -37.82 25.10
CA GLY A 130 -12.98 -37.27 25.04
C GLY A 130 -12.98 -35.79 24.73
N LEU A 131 -13.74 -35.38 23.71
CA LEU A 131 -13.87 -33.96 23.37
C LEU A 131 -14.46 -33.18 24.54
N ARG A 132 -15.51 -33.71 25.20
CA ARG A 132 -16.10 -33.07 26.38
C ARG A 132 -15.08 -32.87 27.51
N ARG A 133 -14.25 -33.87 27.82
CA ARG A 133 -13.19 -33.75 28.83
C ARG A 133 -12.14 -32.72 28.43
N LEU A 134 -11.72 -32.70 27.17
CA LEU A 134 -10.74 -31.73 26.66
C LEU A 134 -11.24 -30.29 26.82
N LEU A 135 -12.50 -30.04 26.48
CA LEU A 135 -13.11 -28.71 26.57
C LEU A 135 -13.35 -28.29 28.03
N GLN A 136 -13.69 -29.23 28.92
CA GLN A 136 -13.78 -28.98 30.35
C GLN A 136 -12.43 -28.53 30.92
N ILE A 137 -11.34 -29.25 30.61
CA ILE A 137 -9.98 -28.88 31.05
C ILE A 137 -9.61 -27.50 30.49
N SER A 138 -9.93 -27.24 29.22
CA SER A 138 -9.65 -25.96 28.53
C SER A 138 -10.32 -24.76 29.20
N GLY A 139 -11.54 -24.93 29.73
CA GLY A 139 -12.28 -23.87 30.43
C GLY A 139 -12.00 -23.77 31.93
N LEU A 140 -11.74 -24.90 32.62
CA LEU A 140 -11.54 -24.94 34.08
C LEU A 140 -10.10 -24.60 34.49
N CYS A 141 -9.11 -25.14 33.76
CA CYS A 141 -7.69 -24.83 33.97
C CYS A 141 -7.33 -23.55 33.20
N ASN A 142 -7.98 -22.44 33.53
CA ASN A 142 -7.91 -21.21 32.75
C ASN A 142 -8.17 -19.97 33.61
N ASN A 143 -7.34 -18.94 33.47
CA ASN A 143 -7.50 -17.67 34.20
C ASN A 143 -8.05 -16.54 33.32
N ALA A 144 -8.15 -16.75 32.01
CA ALA A 144 -8.66 -15.75 31.10
C ALA A 144 -10.17 -15.52 31.25
N GLU A 145 -10.62 -14.37 30.75
CA GLU A 145 -12.01 -13.97 30.62
C GLU A 145 -12.22 -13.36 29.24
N ILE A 146 -13.28 -13.81 28.57
CA ILE A 146 -13.76 -13.21 27.33
C ILE A 146 -15.08 -12.51 27.64
N TYR A 147 -15.22 -11.26 27.19
CA TYR A 147 -16.43 -10.47 27.36
C TYR A 147 -16.77 -9.74 26.08
N GLU A 148 -18.07 -9.49 25.90
CA GLU A 148 -18.59 -8.77 24.75
C GLU A 148 -18.56 -7.26 25.05
N ASN A 149 -17.76 -6.51 24.30
CA ASN A 149 -17.76 -5.06 24.40
C ASN A 149 -18.84 -4.51 23.46
N VAL A 150 -20.01 -4.22 24.03
CA VAL A 150 -21.06 -3.49 23.31
C VAL A 150 -20.63 -2.02 23.31
N GLN A 151 -20.06 -1.55 22.21
CA GLN A 151 -19.87 -0.11 22.02
C GLN A 151 -21.25 0.56 22.00
N GLU A 152 -21.66 1.14 23.12
CA GLU A 152 -22.68 2.18 23.14
C GLU A 152 -22.12 3.39 22.39
N GLU A 153 -22.25 3.41 21.06
CA GLU A 153 -22.01 4.64 20.33
C GLU A 153 -23.01 5.69 20.81
N ALA A 154 -22.45 6.75 21.39
CA ALA A 154 -23.10 8.02 21.62
C ALA A 154 -24.00 8.35 20.43
N ARG A 155 -25.31 8.43 20.69
CA ARG A 155 -26.37 8.80 19.74
C ARG A 155 -26.07 10.16 19.06
N SER A 156 -25.22 10.17 18.06
CA SER A 156 -25.17 11.24 17.07
C SER A 156 -26.21 10.92 16.01
N LYS A 157 -27.32 11.67 16.04
CA LYS A 157 -28.40 11.61 15.06
C LYS A 157 -27.85 11.94 13.66
N ARG A 158 -27.40 10.93 12.91
CA ARG A 158 -27.37 10.99 11.45
C ARG A 158 -28.11 9.78 10.89
N LYS A 159 -29.28 10.05 10.31
CA LYS A 159 -30.06 9.09 9.52
C LYS A 159 -29.21 8.62 8.34
N GLY A 160 -28.57 7.47 8.48
CA GLY A 160 -27.98 6.68 7.42
C GLY A 160 -28.09 5.22 7.83
N LYS A 161 -28.44 4.33 6.89
CA LYS A 161 -28.38 2.89 7.08
C LYS A 161 -26.92 2.49 7.32
N GLU A 162 -26.48 2.46 8.56
CA GLU A 162 -25.22 1.81 8.94
C GLU A 162 -25.58 0.44 9.51
N GLU A 163 -24.91 -0.59 8.98
CA GLU A 163 -24.99 -1.96 9.46
C GLU A 163 -24.61 -1.98 10.95
N PRO A 164 -25.29 -2.77 11.80
CA PRO A 164 -24.96 -2.83 13.22
C PRO A 164 -23.49 -3.21 13.38
N ALA A 165 -22.73 -2.39 14.11
CA ALA A 165 -21.34 -2.66 14.43
C ALA A 165 -21.25 -4.05 15.08
N ALA A 166 -20.44 -4.94 14.50
CA ALA A 166 -20.24 -6.29 15.02
C ALA A 166 -19.70 -6.23 16.44
N ALA A 167 -20.33 -6.96 17.37
CA ALA A 167 -19.90 -7.04 18.76
C ALA A 167 -18.42 -7.48 18.83
N ALA A 168 -17.59 -6.67 19.48
CA ALA A 168 -16.17 -6.96 19.60
C ALA A 168 -15.92 -7.74 20.89
N TRP A 169 -15.59 -9.03 20.76
CA TRP A 169 -15.14 -9.86 21.88
C TRP A 169 -13.71 -9.48 22.27
N GLU A 170 -13.55 -9.08 23.53
CA GLU A 170 -12.26 -8.73 24.12
C GLU A 170 -11.79 -9.81 25.09
N LEU A 171 -10.46 -9.90 25.24
CA LEU A 171 -9.80 -10.85 26.12
C LEU A 171 -9.16 -10.10 27.28
N LYS A 172 -9.41 -10.56 28.51
CA LYS A 172 -8.64 -10.24 29.70
C LYS A 172 -7.89 -11.49 30.15
N GLY A 173 -6.57 -11.47 30.08
CA GLY A 173 -5.69 -12.60 30.42
C GLY A 173 -4.70 -12.93 29.32
N ASP A 174 -4.03 -14.08 29.43
CA ASP A 174 -3.05 -14.53 28.43
C ASP A 174 -3.74 -14.98 27.13
N PRO A 175 -3.23 -14.62 25.93
CA PRO A 175 -3.79 -15.04 24.65
C PRO A 175 -3.94 -16.56 24.48
N THR A 176 -3.01 -17.34 25.00
CA THR A 176 -3.02 -18.81 24.94
C THR A 176 -4.20 -19.37 25.73
N GLU A 177 -4.46 -18.81 26.90
CA GLU A 177 -5.61 -19.14 27.74
C GLU A 177 -6.91 -18.67 27.11
N GLY A 178 -6.94 -17.45 26.57
CA GLY A 178 -8.08 -16.91 25.82
C GLY A 178 -8.51 -17.83 24.68
N ALA A 179 -7.54 -18.33 23.90
CA ALA A 179 -7.81 -19.26 22.79
C ALA A 179 -8.47 -20.57 23.27
N LEU A 180 -8.02 -21.13 24.39
CA LEU A 180 -8.61 -22.34 24.99
C LEU A 180 -10.00 -22.08 25.58
N LEU A 181 -10.23 -20.91 26.17
CA LEU A 181 -11.53 -20.51 26.70
C LEU A 181 -12.54 -20.29 25.57
N THR A 182 -12.12 -19.67 24.46
CA THR A 182 -12.93 -19.52 23.27
C THR A 182 -13.26 -20.89 22.66
N LEU A 183 -12.31 -21.83 22.64
CA LEU A 183 -12.55 -23.21 22.20
C LEU A 183 -13.66 -23.89 23.01
N SER A 184 -13.64 -23.80 24.34
CA SER A 184 -14.69 -24.41 25.18
C SER A 184 -16.04 -23.71 24.97
N SER A 185 -16.03 -22.38 24.86
CA SER A 185 -17.22 -21.56 24.68
C SER A 185 -17.93 -21.82 23.34
N LYS A 186 -17.19 -22.16 22.27
CA LYS A 186 -17.74 -22.57 20.96
C LYS A 186 -18.67 -23.78 21.00
N MET A 187 -18.49 -24.64 22.00
CA MET A 187 -19.34 -25.82 22.19
C MET A 187 -20.32 -25.65 23.36
N GLY A 188 -20.56 -24.41 23.80
CA GLY A 188 -21.50 -24.08 24.88
C GLY A 188 -20.95 -24.27 26.29
N LEU A 189 -19.66 -24.59 26.47
CA LEU A 189 -19.00 -24.68 27.78
C LEU A 189 -18.36 -23.33 28.11
N THR A 190 -19.19 -22.36 28.45
CA THR A 190 -18.78 -21.02 28.88
C THR A 190 -18.27 -21.05 30.32
N LYS A 191 -17.42 -20.07 30.69
CA LYS A 191 -16.92 -19.93 32.08
C LYS A 191 -18.07 -19.89 33.10
N GLY A 192 -19.16 -19.18 32.79
CA GLY A 192 -20.36 -19.13 33.64
C GLY A 192 -21.03 -20.50 33.83
N SER A 193 -21.21 -21.26 32.75
CA SER A 193 -21.77 -22.61 32.81
C SER A 193 -20.89 -23.57 33.63
N LEU A 194 -19.57 -23.47 33.48
CA LEU A 194 -18.62 -24.31 34.22
C LEU A 194 -18.59 -23.94 35.70
N ASN A 195 -18.56 -22.65 36.04
CA ASN A 195 -18.55 -22.18 37.43
C ASN A 195 -19.83 -22.50 38.21
N SER A 196 -20.97 -22.68 37.52
CA SER A 196 -22.20 -23.16 38.18
C SER A 196 -22.16 -24.64 38.61
N ILE A 197 -21.26 -25.42 38.01
CA ILE A 197 -21.16 -26.88 38.23
C ILE A 197 -19.91 -27.25 39.03
N TYR A 198 -18.82 -26.53 38.79
CA TYR A 198 -17.49 -26.77 39.36
C TYR A 198 -17.07 -25.60 40.22
N GLN A 199 -16.64 -25.88 41.45
CA GLN A 199 -16.02 -24.92 42.34
C GLN A 199 -14.50 -25.10 42.30
N ARG A 200 -13.75 -24.02 42.11
CA ARG A 200 -12.28 -24.06 42.04
C ARG A 200 -11.71 -24.03 43.45
N ASP A 201 -11.06 -25.12 43.87
CA ASP A 201 -10.54 -25.29 45.24
C ASP A 201 -9.12 -24.72 45.38
N LYS A 202 -8.23 -25.09 44.44
CA LYS A 202 -6.79 -24.78 44.51
C LYS A 202 -6.21 -24.65 43.11
N GLU A 203 -5.24 -23.76 42.96
CA GLU A 203 -4.49 -23.55 41.74
C GLU A 203 -3.00 -23.75 41.99
N PHE A 204 -2.36 -24.40 41.03
CA PHE A 204 -0.92 -24.43 40.85
C PHE A 204 -0.61 -23.61 39.59
N PRO A 205 -0.22 -22.33 39.72
CA PRO A 205 -0.11 -21.38 38.62
C PRO A 205 1.09 -21.70 37.74
N PHE A 206 1.01 -21.39 36.44
CA PHE A 206 2.08 -21.72 35.49
C PHE A 206 3.48 -21.32 35.98
N ASP A 207 4.43 -22.24 35.92
CA ASP A 207 5.84 -21.98 36.21
C ASP A 207 6.70 -22.37 34.99
N SER A 208 7.75 -21.58 34.73
CA SER A 208 8.56 -21.70 33.51
C SER A 208 9.54 -22.87 33.55
N GLU A 209 9.93 -23.33 34.74
CA GLU A 209 10.77 -24.52 34.90
C GLU A 209 9.95 -25.78 34.64
N ARG A 210 8.74 -25.86 35.22
CA ARG A 210 7.85 -27.02 35.07
C ARG A 210 7.02 -27.02 33.78
N LYS A 211 6.75 -25.85 33.18
CA LYS A 211 5.96 -25.66 31.95
C LYS A 211 4.54 -26.25 31.99
N LEU A 212 3.98 -26.41 33.19
CA LEU A 212 2.64 -26.94 33.44
C LEU A 212 1.81 -25.89 34.21
N MET A 213 0.49 -26.05 34.21
CA MET A 213 -0.47 -25.35 35.07
C MET A 213 -1.54 -26.36 35.46
N SER A 214 -1.95 -26.35 36.74
CA SER A 214 -2.95 -27.28 37.24
C SER A 214 -3.97 -26.60 38.15
N VAL A 215 -5.20 -27.08 38.11
CA VAL A 215 -6.31 -26.56 38.92
C VAL A 215 -7.11 -27.73 39.48
N ILE A 216 -7.35 -27.71 40.79
CA ILE A 216 -8.26 -28.64 41.46
C ILE A 216 -9.64 -28.01 41.52
N VAL A 217 -10.63 -28.74 41.03
CA VAL A 217 -12.03 -28.36 41.09
C VAL A 217 -12.86 -29.42 41.83
N SER A 218 -13.86 -28.99 42.58
CA SER A 218 -14.84 -29.83 43.24
C SER A 218 -16.20 -29.73 42.53
N HIS A 219 -16.93 -30.84 42.48
CA HIS A 219 -18.29 -30.92 41.93
C HIS A 219 -19.10 -32.01 42.66
N GLN A 220 -20.41 -32.11 42.42
CA GLN A 220 -21.29 -33.06 43.14
C GLN A 220 -20.80 -34.52 43.09
N GLY A 221 -20.20 -34.96 41.98
CA GLY A 221 -19.60 -36.30 41.83
C GLY A 221 -18.14 -36.48 42.29
N GLY A 222 -17.49 -35.52 42.97
CA GLY A 222 -16.10 -35.67 43.44
C GLY A 222 -15.17 -34.49 43.13
N ARG A 223 -13.85 -34.72 43.22
CA ARG A 223 -12.80 -33.73 42.93
C ARG A 223 -12.02 -34.12 41.68
N LEU A 224 -11.66 -33.14 40.88
CA LEU A 224 -10.99 -33.31 39.59
C LEU A 224 -9.77 -32.38 39.53
N LEU A 225 -8.61 -32.92 39.20
CA LEU A 225 -7.43 -32.16 38.83
C LEU A 225 -7.40 -31.98 37.31
N CYS A 226 -7.35 -30.73 36.85
CA CYS A 226 -7.20 -30.38 35.43
C CYS A 226 -5.81 -29.79 35.21
N THR A 227 -5.05 -30.32 34.26
CA THR A 227 -3.67 -29.89 33.96
C THR A 227 -3.52 -29.55 32.48
N LYS A 228 -2.81 -28.47 32.19
CA LYS A 228 -2.37 -28.10 30.84
C LYS A 228 -0.89 -27.76 30.83
N GLY A 229 -0.23 -27.92 29.69
CA GLY A 229 1.15 -27.48 29.53
C GLY A 229 1.85 -28.03 28.30
N ALA A 230 3.18 -27.99 28.33
CA ALA A 230 4.02 -28.49 27.24
C ALA A 230 3.78 -30.00 27.00
N PRO A 231 3.47 -30.46 25.77
CA PRO A 231 3.09 -31.85 25.51
C PRO A 231 4.13 -32.88 25.94
N ASP A 232 5.41 -32.59 25.72
CA ASP A 232 6.54 -33.44 26.10
C ASP A 232 6.63 -33.62 27.62
N VAL A 233 6.55 -32.53 28.38
CA VAL A 233 6.61 -32.56 29.85
C VAL A 233 5.35 -33.20 30.45
N LEU A 234 4.18 -32.88 29.90
CA LEU A 234 2.92 -33.42 30.40
C LEU A 234 2.84 -34.94 30.23
N LEU A 235 3.41 -35.48 29.14
CA LEU A 235 3.47 -36.92 28.90
C LEU A 235 4.38 -37.67 29.88
N ASP A 236 5.31 -37.01 30.58
CA ASP A 236 6.10 -37.63 31.65
C ASP A 236 5.26 -37.80 32.94
N ALA A 237 4.28 -36.92 33.15
CA ALA A 237 3.36 -36.95 34.29
C ALA A 237 2.13 -37.87 34.07
N CYS A 238 1.92 -38.37 32.85
CA CYS A 238 0.77 -39.20 32.50
C CYS A 238 1.07 -40.70 32.61
N ALA A 239 0.23 -41.44 33.33
CA ALA A 239 0.26 -42.91 33.37
C ALA A 239 -0.77 -43.55 32.43
N TYR A 240 -1.81 -42.79 32.07
CA TYR A 240 -2.93 -43.26 31.26
C TYR A 240 -3.22 -42.26 30.13
N ILE A 241 -3.98 -42.70 29.14
CA ILE A 241 -4.46 -41.89 28.03
C ILE A 241 -5.91 -42.25 27.72
N MET A 242 -6.70 -41.23 27.38
CA MET A 242 -8.04 -41.40 26.86
C MET A 242 -7.96 -41.73 25.36
N TRP A 243 -8.35 -42.95 25.00
CA TRP A 243 -8.33 -43.44 23.63
C TRP A 243 -9.70 -44.01 23.27
N ASP A 244 -10.32 -43.48 22.22
CA ASP A 244 -11.65 -43.89 21.74
C ASP A 244 -12.73 -43.95 22.84
N GLY A 245 -12.73 -42.94 23.73
CA GLY A 245 -13.66 -42.83 24.85
C GLY A 245 -13.31 -43.66 26.09
N ASN A 246 -12.28 -44.51 26.05
CA ASN A 246 -11.85 -45.34 27.17
C ASN A 246 -10.51 -44.87 27.74
N VAL A 247 -10.29 -45.10 29.03
CA VAL A 247 -9.00 -44.83 29.68
C VAL A 247 -8.14 -46.09 29.61
N VAL A 248 -6.99 -46.00 28.94
CA VAL A 248 -6.03 -47.10 28.77
C VAL A 248 -4.65 -46.71 29.27
N PRO A 249 -3.77 -47.66 29.66
CA PRO A 249 -2.39 -47.35 30.03
C PRO A 249 -1.65 -46.63 28.90
N LEU A 250 -0.86 -45.61 29.24
CA LEU A 250 -0.03 -44.88 28.28
C LEU A 250 1.18 -45.74 27.90
N THR A 251 1.01 -46.59 26.88
CA THR A 251 2.09 -47.40 26.31
C THR A 251 3.07 -46.56 25.50
N SER A 252 4.29 -47.07 25.29
CA SER A 252 5.31 -46.42 24.46
C SER A 252 4.85 -46.14 23.02
N THR A 253 4.04 -47.02 22.44
CA THR A 253 3.46 -46.84 21.10
C THR A 253 2.43 -45.70 21.07
N LEU A 254 1.56 -45.60 22.07
CA LEU A 254 0.61 -44.48 22.18
C LEU A 254 1.33 -43.16 22.44
N ARG A 255 2.37 -43.17 23.29
CA ARG A 255 3.24 -42.02 23.53
C ARG A 255 3.86 -41.49 22.24
N GLN A 256 4.41 -42.38 21.41
CA GLN A 256 4.97 -41.99 20.11
C GLN A 256 3.91 -41.39 19.17
N LYS A 257 2.66 -41.90 19.18
CA LYS A 257 1.57 -41.30 18.39
C LYS A 257 1.25 -39.88 18.82
N VAL A 258 1.25 -39.59 20.13
CA VAL A 258 1.03 -38.22 20.64
C VAL A 258 2.17 -37.31 20.22
N LEU A 259 3.43 -37.75 20.36
CA LEU A 259 4.60 -36.96 19.96
C LEU A 259 4.62 -36.69 18.45
N ALA A 260 4.26 -37.66 17.62
CA ALA A 260 4.13 -37.47 16.18
C ALA A 260 3.01 -36.47 15.82
N ALA A 261 1.89 -36.50 16.53
CA ALA A 261 0.82 -35.52 16.35
C ALA A 261 1.26 -34.10 16.76
N ASN A 262 2.00 -33.99 17.87
CA ASN A 262 2.59 -32.73 18.32
C ASN A 262 3.56 -32.16 17.28
N GLU A 263 4.46 -32.98 16.75
CA GLU A 263 5.41 -32.56 15.70
C GLU A 263 4.69 -32.15 14.40
N GLY A 264 3.66 -32.90 13.99
CA GLY A 264 2.80 -32.56 12.86
C GLY A 264 2.10 -31.21 13.03
N MET A 265 1.55 -30.93 14.21
CA MET A 265 0.94 -29.63 14.51
C MET A 265 1.98 -28.49 14.54
N ALA A 266 3.14 -28.73 15.16
CA ALA A 266 4.22 -27.76 15.24
C ALA A 266 4.77 -27.39 13.85
N SER A 267 4.88 -28.37 12.94
CA SER A 267 5.28 -28.14 11.55
C SER A 267 4.32 -27.23 10.76
N ASN A 268 3.05 -27.18 11.19
CA ASN A 268 2.02 -26.29 10.65
C ASN A 268 1.96 -24.93 11.37
N ALA A 269 3.04 -24.52 12.05
CA ALA A 269 3.15 -23.29 12.85
C ALA A 269 2.18 -23.20 14.03
N LEU A 270 1.62 -24.33 14.48
CA LEU A 270 0.76 -24.32 15.66
C LEU A 270 1.60 -24.36 16.94
N ARG A 271 1.30 -23.46 17.87
CA ARG A 271 1.67 -23.61 19.28
C ARG A 271 0.78 -24.70 19.87
N VAL A 272 1.38 -25.77 20.39
CA VAL A 272 0.65 -26.95 20.87
C VAL A 272 0.68 -26.99 22.38
N LEU A 273 -0.48 -27.24 23.00
CA LEU A 273 -0.62 -27.55 24.42
C LEU A 273 -1.22 -28.92 24.62
N GLY A 274 -0.68 -29.67 25.58
CA GLY A 274 -1.28 -30.90 26.08
C GLY A 274 -2.30 -30.61 27.17
N LEU A 275 -3.36 -31.42 27.21
CA LEU A 275 -4.44 -31.34 28.20
C LEU A 275 -4.61 -32.72 28.85
N ALA A 276 -4.58 -32.76 30.18
CA ALA A 276 -4.71 -33.97 30.98
C ALA A 276 -5.56 -33.73 32.23
N TYR A 277 -6.06 -34.80 32.82
CA TYR A 277 -6.79 -34.73 34.08
C TYR A 277 -6.51 -35.91 35.00
N ARG A 278 -6.90 -35.79 36.26
CA ARG A 278 -6.93 -36.90 37.23
C ARG A 278 -8.13 -36.76 38.14
N ASP A 279 -8.94 -37.81 38.24
CA ASP A 279 -10.00 -37.88 39.25
C ASP A 279 -9.35 -38.11 40.62
N LEU A 280 -9.60 -37.22 41.59
CA LEU A 280 -9.05 -37.28 42.94
C LEU A 280 -10.05 -38.01 43.85
N ARG A 281 -9.58 -39.05 44.54
CA ARG A 281 -10.36 -39.78 45.54
C ARG A 281 -10.44 -38.96 46.84
N SER A 282 -11.37 -39.30 47.73
CA SER A 282 -11.61 -38.55 48.97
C SER A 282 -10.39 -38.42 49.90
N TYR A 283 -9.43 -39.35 49.79
CA TYR A 283 -8.18 -39.34 50.55
C TYR A 283 -7.03 -38.62 49.82
N ASP A 284 -7.17 -38.31 48.54
CA ASP A 284 -6.15 -37.59 47.77
C ASP A 284 -6.21 -36.09 48.11
N LYS A 285 -5.27 -35.64 48.94
CA LYS A 285 -5.09 -34.22 49.30
C LYS A 285 -3.70 -33.74 48.90
N PRO A 286 -3.43 -33.61 47.59
CA PRO A 286 -2.11 -33.15 47.14
C PRO A 286 -1.86 -31.72 47.62
N GLU A 287 -0.81 -31.53 48.40
CA GLU A 287 -0.42 -30.21 48.90
C GLU A 287 0.61 -29.54 47.99
N THR A 288 1.46 -30.34 47.35
CA THR A 288 2.53 -29.88 46.45
C THR A 288 2.21 -30.13 44.97
N GLU A 289 2.89 -29.40 44.08
CA GLU A 289 2.74 -29.55 42.62
C GLU A 289 3.08 -30.97 42.18
N LYS A 290 4.16 -31.56 42.73
CA LYS A 290 4.61 -32.92 42.36
C LYS A 290 3.62 -34.01 42.74
N GLU A 291 2.95 -33.87 43.88
CA GLU A 291 1.91 -34.81 44.31
C GLU A 291 0.65 -34.69 43.46
N ALA A 292 0.28 -33.46 43.09
CA ALA A 292 -0.86 -33.20 42.21
C ALA A 292 -0.60 -33.75 40.81
N GLU A 293 0.53 -33.41 40.20
CA GLU A 293 0.84 -33.63 38.79
C GLU A 293 1.48 -35.00 38.53
N SER A 294 0.87 -36.07 39.04
CA SER A 294 1.32 -37.45 38.85
C SER A 294 0.18 -38.37 38.47
N GLN A 295 0.46 -39.48 37.77
CA GLN A 295 -0.56 -40.46 37.36
C GLN A 295 -1.73 -39.83 36.58
N LEU A 296 -1.43 -38.82 35.76
CA LEU A 296 -2.45 -38.12 34.97
C LEU A 296 -2.97 -39.00 33.82
N ILE A 297 -4.19 -38.69 33.37
CA ILE A 297 -4.82 -39.23 32.18
C ILE A 297 -4.69 -38.19 31.07
N PHE A 298 -3.87 -38.48 30.06
CA PHE A 298 -3.73 -37.62 28.89
C PHE A 298 -5.01 -37.64 28.05
N VAL A 299 -5.52 -36.48 27.65
CA VAL A 299 -6.77 -36.39 26.86
C VAL A 299 -6.48 -36.06 25.39
N GLY A 300 -5.66 -35.05 25.15
CA GLY A 300 -5.40 -34.58 23.78
C GLY A 300 -4.52 -33.35 23.71
N LEU A 301 -4.35 -32.89 22.47
CA LEU A 301 -3.55 -31.70 22.13
C LEU A 301 -4.47 -30.61 21.58
N ALA A 302 -4.18 -29.35 21.91
CA ALA A 302 -4.79 -28.18 21.29
C ALA A 302 -3.70 -27.39 20.55
N GLY A 303 -3.83 -27.31 19.23
CA GLY A 303 -2.97 -26.53 18.35
C GLY A 303 -3.59 -25.15 18.08
N MET A 304 -2.89 -24.10 18.48
CA MET A 304 -3.31 -22.72 18.30
C MET A 304 -2.29 -21.91 17.54
N ILE A 305 -2.75 -20.90 16.82
CA ILE A 305 -1.91 -20.01 16.03
C ILE A 305 -2.45 -18.59 16.15
N ASP A 306 -1.59 -17.61 15.96
CA ASP A 306 -2.02 -16.26 15.63
C ASP A 306 -2.32 -16.20 14.13
N PRO A 307 -3.60 -16.23 13.72
CA PRO A 307 -3.96 -16.50 12.35
C PRO A 307 -3.56 -15.33 11.44
N PRO A 308 -3.06 -15.61 10.23
CA PRO A 308 -2.84 -14.58 9.23
C PRO A 308 -4.15 -13.91 8.83
N ARG A 309 -4.10 -12.61 8.56
CA ARG A 309 -5.23 -11.87 7.98
C ARG A 309 -5.46 -12.34 6.54
N ARG A 310 -6.72 -12.53 6.15
CA ARG A 310 -7.08 -13.10 4.83
C ARG A 310 -6.68 -12.17 3.70
N GLU A 311 -6.97 -10.89 3.87
CA GLU A 311 -6.66 -9.80 2.94
C GLU A 311 -5.16 -9.59 2.70
N VAL A 312 -4.31 -10.04 3.64
CA VAL A 312 -2.85 -9.85 3.55
C VAL A 312 -2.25 -10.72 2.45
N ARG A 313 -2.80 -11.91 2.21
CA ARG A 313 -2.36 -12.78 1.11
C ARG A 313 -2.55 -12.11 -0.25
N ASP A 314 -3.71 -11.49 -0.47
CA ASP A 314 -4.03 -10.78 -1.72
C ASP A 314 -3.19 -9.50 -1.87
N ALA A 315 -2.94 -8.81 -0.76
CA ALA A 315 -2.05 -7.66 -0.71
C ALA A 315 -0.60 -8.04 -1.11
N ILE A 316 -0.05 -9.13 -0.58
CA ILE A 316 1.28 -9.64 -0.93
C ILE A 316 1.35 -10.07 -2.40
N ALA A 317 0.30 -10.73 -2.91
CA ALA A 317 0.22 -11.07 -4.33
C ALA A 317 0.25 -9.82 -5.22
N THR A 318 -0.40 -8.73 -4.78
CA THR A 318 -0.38 -7.44 -5.47
C THR A 318 1.00 -6.77 -5.39
N CYS A 319 1.67 -6.78 -4.23
CA CYS A 319 3.06 -6.34 -4.10
C CYS A 319 3.98 -7.08 -5.07
N ARG A 320 3.86 -8.41 -5.14
CA ARG A 320 4.66 -9.25 -6.04
C ARG A 320 4.44 -8.88 -7.52
N ARG A 321 3.19 -8.67 -7.95
CA ARG A 321 2.88 -8.19 -9.31
C ARG A 321 3.47 -6.80 -9.59
N ALA A 322 3.45 -5.93 -8.58
CA ALA A 322 4.02 -4.58 -8.64
C ALA A 322 5.55 -4.53 -8.54
N GLY A 323 6.23 -5.69 -8.49
CA GLY A 323 7.68 -5.81 -8.34
C GLY A 323 8.21 -5.38 -6.97
N ILE A 324 7.36 -5.36 -5.94
CA ILE A 324 7.71 -5.00 -4.56
C ILE A 324 7.99 -6.29 -3.79
N LYS A 325 9.17 -6.38 -3.18
CA LYS A 325 9.54 -7.50 -2.32
C LYS A 325 8.93 -7.33 -0.94
N THR A 326 8.28 -8.37 -0.41
CA THR A 326 7.81 -8.39 0.97
C THR A 326 8.77 -9.24 1.81
N VAL A 327 9.17 -8.74 2.97
CA VAL A 327 10.06 -9.39 3.93
C VAL A 327 9.33 -9.48 5.26
N MET A 328 9.26 -10.68 5.84
CA MET A 328 8.77 -10.89 7.19
C MET A 328 9.94 -10.83 8.17
N ILE A 329 9.77 -10.04 9.23
CA ILE A 329 10.71 -9.96 10.36
C ILE A 329 9.93 -10.34 11.61
N THR A 330 10.43 -11.28 12.41
CA THR A 330 9.70 -11.77 13.58
C THR A 330 10.61 -12.27 14.70
N GLY A 331 10.10 -12.23 15.94
CA GLY A 331 10.70 -12.88 17.10
C GLY A 331 10.43 -14.39 17.17
N ASP A 332 9.51 -14.91 16.37
CA ASP A 332 9.15 -16.33 16.35
C ASP A 332 10.29 -17.24 15.92
N HIS A 333 10.15 -18.54 16.22
CA HIS A 333 11.03 -19.57 15.69
C HIS A 333 10.97 -19.67 14.17
N ARG A 334 12.10 -20.06 13.58
CA ARG A 334 12.29 -20.12 12.12
C ARG A 334 11.24 -20.99 11.42
N THR A 335 10.97 -22.18 11.93
CA THR A 335 9.98 -23.11 11.36
C THR A 335 8.56 -22.52 11.34
N THR A 336 8.14 -21.90 12.45
CA THR A 336 6.86 -21.19 12.55
C THR A 336 6.78 -20.03 11.56
N ALA A 337 7.84 -19.22 11.49
CA ALA A 337 7.92 -18.08 10.59
C ALA A 337 7.88 -18.50 9.11
N GLU A 338 8.60 -19.55 8.73
CA GLU A 338 8.59 -20.12 7.37
C GLU A 338 7.21 -20.63 6.98
N ALA A 339 6.51 -21.34 7.87
CA ALA A 339 5.17 -21.84 7.63
C ALA A 339 4.15 -20.71 7.45
N ILE A 340 4.16 -19.68 8.30
CA ILE A 340 3.29 -18.49 8.14
C ILE A 340 3.64 -17.74 6.84
N ALA A 341 4.93 -17.56 6.55
CA ALA A 341 5.39 -16.91 5.33
C ALA A 341 4.99 -17.67 4.06
N ALA A 342 4.98 -19.01 4.11
CA ALA A 342 4.49 -19.85 3.02
C ALA A 342 2.98 -19.71 2.83
N GLN A 343 2.19 -19.72 3.91
CA GLN A 343 0.73 -19.53 3.87
C GLN A 343 0.33 -18.17 3.27
N LEU A 344 1.06 -17.11 3.63
CA LEU A 344 0.86 -15.76 3.11
C LEU A 344 1.42 -15.53 1.70
N GLY A 345 2.23 -16.47 1.19
CA GLY A 345 2.90 -16.33 -0.11
C GLY A 345 4.07 -15.34 -0.09
N ILE A 346 4.71 -15.12 1.06
CA ILE A 346 5.92 -14.30 1.21
C ILE A 346 7.15 -15.10 0.75
N LEU A 347 7.27 -16.36 1.21
CA LEU A 347 8.43 -17.20 0.94
C LEU A 347 8.29 -17.94 -0.42
N PRO A 348 9.10 -17.65 -1.44
CA PRO A 348 9.16 -18.45 -2.66
C PRO A 348 9.92 -19.76 -2.43
N ARG A 349 9.77 -20.75 -3.33
CA ARG A 349 10.42 -22.08 -3.21
C ARG A 349 11.95 -22.02 -3.02
N ASN A 350 12.61 -21.04 -3.64
CA ASN A 350 14.07 -20.83 -3.54
C ASN A 350 14.43 -19.65 -2.62
N GLY A 351 13.48 -19.18 -1.80
CA GLY A 351 13.70 -18.07 -0.88
C GLY A 351 14.48 -18.52 0.35
N LEU A 352 15.38 -17.65 0.83
CA LEU A 352 16.14 -17.89 2.05
C LEU A 352 15.41 -17.34 3.27
N SER A 353 15.70 -17.95 4.41
CA SER A 353 15.27 -17.55 5.74
C SER A 353 16.47 -17.55 6.67
N LEU A 354 16.64 -16.49 7.45
CA LEU A 354 17.78 -16.34 8.37
C LEU A 354 17.29 -16.18 9.80
N SER A 355 18.03 -16.75 10.75
CA SER A 355 17.84 -16.53 12.18
C SER A 355 18.67 -15.36 12.69
N GLY A 356 18.27 -14.77 13.82
CA GLY A 356 19.06 -13.73 14.50
C GLY A 356 20.49 -14.19 14.86
N GLN A 357 20.67 -15.47 15.19
CA GLN A 357 22.01 -16.01 15.47
C GLN A 357 22.89 -16.06 14.23
N GLU A 358 22.35 -16.48 13.08
CA GLU A 358 23.05 -16.47 11.81
C GLU A 358 23.39 -15.02 11.39
N LEU A 359 22.44 -14.09 11.57
CA LEU A 359 22.66 -12.66 11.32
C LEU A 359 23.81 -12.11 12.16
N SER A 360 23.88 -12.39 13.46
CA SER A 360 24.95 -11.90 14.33
C SER A 360 26.34 -12.42 13.93
N ARG A 361 26.43 -13.59 13.30
CA ARG A 361 27.70 -14.17 12.83
C ARG A 361 28.15 -13.64 11.48
N MET A 362 27.22 -13.14 10.66
CA MET A 362 27.52 -12.60 9.33
C MET A 362 28.10 -11.19 9.44
N ASP A 363 29.02 -10.85 8.55
CA ASP A 363 29.44 -9.47 8.34
C ASP A 363 28.45 -8.70 7.43
N ASP A 364 28.63 -7.38 7.31
CA ASP A 364 27.74 -6.54 6.49
C ASP A 364 27.82 -6.86 4.99
N LYS A 365 28.97 -7.34 4.48
CA LYS A 365 29.14 -7.68 3.06
C LYS A 365 28.44 -9.00 2.72
N GLU A 366 28.53 -9.98 3.61
CA GLU A 366 27.82 -11.25 3.54
C GLU A 366 26.31 -11.05 3.62
N LEU A 367 25.86 -10.19 4.55
CA LEU A 367 24.46 -9.83 4.64
C LEU A 367 23.98 -9.16 3.35
N ASP A 368 24.73 -8.17 2.85
CA ASP A 368 24.42 -7.50 1.59
C ASP A 368 24.34 -8.52 0.43
N ALA A 369 25.20 -9.54 0.36
CA ALA A 369 25.11 -10.57 -0.70
C ALA A 369 23.85 -11.45 -0.64
N ARG A 370 23.27 -11.64 0.55
CA ARG A 370 22.12 -12.54 0.77
C ARG A 370 20.79 -11.81 0.90
N VAL A 371 20.80 -10.51 1.23
CA VAL A 371 19.60 -9.73 1.59
C VAL A 371 18.52 -9.75 0.52
N ASP A 372 18.90 -9.83 -0.77
CA ASP A 372 17.98 -9.89 -1.92
C ASP A 372 17.27 -11.24 -2.04
N GLN A 373 17.88 -12.32 -1.55
CA GLN A 373 17.32 -13.67 -1.57
C GLN A 373 16.60 -14.05 -0.27
N THR A 374 16.81 -13.30 0.82
CA THR A 374 16.17 -13.56 2.11
C THR A 374 14.78 -12.91 2.21
N PHE A 375 13.78 -13.69 2.61
CA PHE A 375 12.38 -13.25 2.76
C PHE A 375 11.86 -13.33 4.19
N VAL A 376 12.49 -14.14 5.04
CA VAL A 376 12.08 -14.34 6.43
C VAL A 376 13.29 -14.16 7.34
N TYR A 377 13.14 -13.30 8.34
CA TYR A 377 14.10 -13.15 9.43
C TYR A 377 13.43 -13.52 10.74
N ALA A 378 13.93 -14.54 11.43
CA ALA A 378 13.34 -15.14 12.63
C ALA A 378 14.22 -14.95 13.87
N ARG A 379 13.63 -14.89 15.07
CA ARG A 379 14.32 -14.62 16.36
C ARG A 379 15.24 -13.39 16.28
N VAL A 380 14.72 -12.30 15.70
CA VAL A 380 15.47 -11.08 15.36
C VAL A 380 15.49 -10.09 16.53
N SER A 381 16.63 -9.47 16.82
CA SER A 381 16.75 -8.40 17.82
C SER A 381 16.46 -7.01 17.22
N PRO A 382 16.23 -5.96 18.04
CA PRO A 382 16.04 -4.59 17.56
C PRO A 382 17.19 -4.09 16.67
N GLU A 383 18.43 -4.41 17.04
CA GLU A 383 19.66 -4.05 16.31
C GLU A 383 19.71 -4.72 14.92
N HIS A 384 19.27 -5.98 14.85
CA HIS A 384 19.20 -6.70 13.59
C HIS A 384 18.18 -6.07 12.64
N LYS A 385 17.02 -5.59 13.13
CA LYS A 385 16.03 -4.89 12.29
C LYS A 385 16.65 -3.68 11.60
N LEU A 386 17.39 -2.86 12.35
CA LEU A 386 18.11 -1.71 11.79
C LEU A 386 19.17 -2.12 10.77
N ARG A 387 19.91 -3.19 11.06
CA ARG A 387 20.96 -3.72 10.18
C ARG A 387 20.40 -4.23 8.84
N ILE A 388 19.26 -4.93 8.87
CA ILE A 388 18.54 -5.39 7.67
C ILE A 388 18.11 -4.20 6.81
N VAL A 389 17.52 -3.16 7.42
CA VAL A 389 17.10 -1.94 6.70
C VAL A 389 18.29 -1.28 6.00
N LYS A 390 19.41 -1.08 6.72
CA LYS A 390 20.61 -0.48 6.13
C LYS A 390 21.21 -1.31 5.00
N SER A 391 21.22 -2.63 5.12
CA SER A 391 21.70 -3.54 4.08
C SER A 391 20.89 -3.41 2.78
N LEU A 392 19.56 -3.42 2.90
CA LEU A 392 18.66 -3.20 1.76
C LEU A 392 18.87 -1.82 1.12
N GLN A 393 19.02 -0.77 1.92
CA GLN A 393 19.30 0.58 1.41
C GLN A 393 20.63 0.66 0.67
N ARG A 394 21.69 0.00 1.15
CA ARG A 394 23.00 -0.09 0.46
C ARG A 394 22.89 -0.79 -0.90
N LYS A 395 21.98 -1.76 -1.05
CA LYS A 395 21.63 -2.39 -2.33
C LYS A 395 20.80 -1.49 -3.26
N GLY A 396 20.43 -0.29 -2.82
CA GLY A 396 19.68 0.68 -3.61
C GLY A 396 18.16 0.47 -3.55
N HIS A 397 17.68 -0.36 -2.61
CA HIS A 397 16.26 -0.49 -2.35
C HIS A 397 15.73 0.73 -1.58
N VAL A 398 14.54 1.19 -1.97
CA VAL A 398 13.70 2.04 -1.12
C VAL A 398 12.92 1.12 -0.18
N VAL A 399 13.19 1.26 1.12
CA VAL A 399 12.72 0.36 2.17
C VAL A 399 11.58 1.01 2.96
N ALA A 400 10.44 0.35 2.98
CA ALA A 400 9.37 0.62 3.93
C ALA A 400 9.49 -0.37 5.10
N MET A 401 9.50 0.12 6.35
CA MET A 401 9.59 -0.71 7.56
C MET A 401 8.38 -0.48 8.44
N THR A 402 7.69 -1.55 8.85
CA THR A 402 6.61 -1.50 9.83
C THR A 402 7.08 -1.89 11.23
N GLY A 403 6.41 -1.36 12.26
CA GLY A 403 6.57 -1.82 13.63
C GLY A 403 5.58 -1.15 14.60
N ASP A 404 5.45 -1.74 15.78
CA ASP A 404 4.50 -1.35 16.83
C ASP A 404 5.22 -1.10 18.18
N GLY A 405 6.25 -1.88 18.48
CA GLY A 405 7.01 -1.79 19.73
C GLY A 405 8.10 -0.71 19.73
N VAL A 406 8.45 -0.19 20.91
CA VAL A 406 9.55 0.79 21.10
C VAL A 406 10.86 0.32 20.47
N ASN A 407 11.08 -1.00 20.46
CA ASN A 407 12.20 -1.69 19.85
C ASN A 407 12.32 -1.46 18.33
N ASP A 408 11.24 -1.10 17.65
CA ASP A 408 11.23 -0.89 16.20
C ASP A 408 11.54 0.54 15.81
N ALA A 409 11.47 1.47 16.76
CA ALA A 409 11.64 2.89 16.50
C ALA A 409 12.97 3.23 15.79
N PRO A 410 14.13 2.63 16.13
CA PRO A 410 15.38 2.89 15.39
C PRO A 410 15.31 2.45 13.92
N ALA A 411 14.74 1.28 13.64
CA ALA A 411 14.61 0.75 12.28
C ALA A 411 13.57 1.55 11.46
N ILE A 412 12.43 1.89 12.06
CA ILE A 412 11.40 2.75 11.48
C ILE A 412 12.00 4.11 11.11
N LYS A 413 12.76 4.73 12.02
CA LYS A 413 13.36 6.05 11.80
C LYS A 413 14.42 6.04 10.70
N ALA A 414 15.18 4.96 10.57
CA ALA A 414 16.26 4.82 9.58
C ALA A 414 15.76 4.43 8.19
N SER A 415 14.59 3.80 8.09
CA SER A 415 13.98 3.42 6.81
C SER A 415 13.55 4.63 5.97
N ASP A 416 13.47 4.47 4.65
CA ASP A 416 13.02 5.54 3.74
C ASP A 416 11.55 5.89 3.99
N ILE A 417 10.74 4.88 4.34
CA ILE A 417 9.39 5.05 4.84
C ILE A 417 9.16 4.23 6.10
N GLY A 418 9.24 4.89 7.26
CA GLY A 418 8.83 4.31 8.53
C GLY A 418 7.31 4.28 8.67
N ILE A 419 6.75 3.12 9.01
CA ILE A 419 5.30 2.89 9.17
C ILE A 419 5.04 2.41 10.60
N ALA A 420 4.16 3.10 11.33
CA ALA A 420 3.73 2.69 12.66
C ALA A 420 2.28 2.19 12.67
N MET A 421 1.99 1.32 13.63
CA MET A 421 0.64 0.86 13.93
C MET A 421 -0.13 1.92 14.73
N GLY A 422 -1.39 2.14 14.39
CA GLY A 422 -2.24 3.15 15.00
C GLY A 422 -2.87 2.66 16.30
N ILE A 423 -3.29 1.40 16.35
CA ILE A 423 -3.96 0.80 17.50
C ILE A 423 -2.92 0.23 18.47
N THR A 424 -2.09 -0.69 18.00
CA THR A 424 -1.09 -1.39 18.81
C THR A 424 0.23 -0.64 18.97
N GLY A 425 0.51 0.34 18.11
CA GLY A 425 1.78 1.03 18.10
C GLY A 425 1.96 2.00 19.28
N THR A 426 3.14 1.91 19.90
CA THR A 426 3.59 2.83 20.95
C THR A 426 3.79 4.25 20.43
N ASP A 427 3.63 5.26 21.28
CA ASP A 427 3.84 6.66 20.88
C ASP A 427 5.24 6.91 20.31
N VAL A 428 6.25 6.20 20.81
CA VAL A 428 7.62 6.26 20.29
C VAL A 428 7.70 5.82 18.82
N THR A 429 7.03 4.72 18.45
CA THR A 429 6.99 4.27 17.04
C THR A 429 6.20 5.22 16.16
N LYS A 430 5.07 5.73 16.66
CA LYS A 430 4.26 6.73 15.95
C LYS A 430 5.08 7.98 15.66
N GLU A 431 5.84 8.50 16.62
CA GLU A 431 6.74 9.65 16.45
C GLU A 431 7.93 9.39 15.52
N ALA A 432 8.47 8.18 15.52
CA ALA A 432 9.54 7.80 14.61
C ALA A 432 9.08 7.68 13.15
N SER A 433 7.80 7.34 12.93
CA SER A 433 7.23 7.02 11.62
C SER A 433 6.95 8.22 10.73
N SER A 434 6.86 7.96 9.43
CA SER A 434 6.37 8.92 8.42
C SER A 434 4.91 8.65 8.02
N LEU A 435 4.42 7.44 8.29
CA LEU A 435 3.07 6.96 8.04
C LEU A 435 2.54 6.20 9.27
N VAL A 436 1.28 6.42 9.64
CA VAL A 436 0.59 5.66 10.70
C VAL A 436 -0.64 4.97 10.10
N LEU A 437 -0.79 3.67 10.33
CA LEU A 437 -1.95 2.90 9.87
C LEU A 437 -3.02 2.88 10.96
N SER A 438 -4.18 3.51 10.76
CA SER A 438 -5.20 3.57 11.82
C SER A 438 -5.92 2.24 12.06
N ASP A 439 -5.71 1.23 11.23
CA ASP A 439 -6.31 -0.11 11.34
C ASP A 439 -5.31 -1.27 11.48
N ASP A 440 -4.01 -0.95 11.63
CA ASP A 440 -2.97 -1.96 11.84
C ASP A 440 -2.88 -3.01 10.71
N ASN A 441 -3.30 -2.66 9.48
CA ASN A 441 -3.46 -3.62 8.39
C ASN A 441 -2.41 -3.46 7.30
N PHE A 442 -1.72 -4.55 6.93
CA PHE A 442 -0.77 -4.56 5.82
C PHE A 442 -1.40 -4.15 4.47
N SER A 443 -2.68 -4.46 4.23
CA SER A 443 -3.36 -4.07 2.99
C SER A 443 -3.47 -2.55 2.81
N THR A 444 -3.51 -1.81 3.92
CA THR A 444 -3.49 -0.34 3.94
C THR A 444 -2.17 0.21 3.39
N ILE A 445 -1.05 -0.46 3.64
CA ILE A 445 0.27 -0.10 3.07
C ILE A 445 0.23 -0.20 1.55
N VAL A 446 -0.32 -1.28 1.01
CA VAL A 446 -0.43 -1.49 -0.44
C VAL A 446 -1.29 -0.41 -1.09
N SER A 447 -2.41 -0.07 -0.46
CA SER A 447 -3.28 1.03 -0.89
C SER A 447 -2.58 2.38 -0.86
N ALA A 448 -1.74 2.63 0.15
CA ALA A 448 -0.96 3.86 0.26
C ALA A 448 0.16 3.93 -0.81
N ILE A 449 0.81 2.79 -1.14
CA ILE A 449 1.79 2.72 -2.24
C ILE A 449 1.11 3.00 -3.59
N GLU A 450 -0.08 2.43 -3.84
CA GLU A 450 -0.86 2.71 -5.04
C GLU A 450 -1.13 4.22 -5.19
N GLU A 451 -1.58 4.86 -4.11
CA GLU A 451 -1.87 6.31 -4.11
C GLU A 451 -0.59 7.14 -4.26
N GLY A 452 0.52 6.77 -3.62
CA GLY A 452 1.82 7.41 -3.82
C GLY A 452 2.32 7.33 -5.28
N ARG A 453 2.17 6.16 -5.92
CA ARG A 453 2.45 5.99 -7.36
C ARG A 453 1.53 6.86 -8.23
N SER A 454 0.25 6.96 -7.87
CA SER A 454 -0.73 7.77 -8.60
C SER A 454 -0.39 9.25 -8.56
N ILE A 455 -0.01 9.77 -7.39
CA ILE A 455 0.37 11.17 -7.22
C ILE A 455 1.60 11.49 -8.05
N TYR A 456 2.62 10.62 -8.03
CA TYR A 456 3.81 10.82 -8.85
C TYR A 456 3.51 10.85 -10.36
N GLU A 457 2.70 9.93 -10.86
CA GLU A 457 2.29 9.94 -12.27
C GLU A 457 1.50 11.20 -12.63
N ASN A 458 0.60 11.67 -11.75
CA ASN A 458 -0.11 12.93 -11.95
C ASN A 458 0.84 14.13 -11.97
N ILE A 459 1.87 14.14 -11.11
CA ILE A 459 2.93 15.14 -11.13
C ILE A 459 3.63 15.17 -12.49
N ARG A 460 3.99 14.01 -13.04
CA ARG A 460 4.60 13.95 -14.37
C ARG A 460 3.67 14.43 -15.47
N LYS A 461 2.37 14.18 -15.37
CA LYS A 461 1.38 14.61 -16.38
C LYS A 461 1.27 16.14 -16.44
N PHE A 462 1.14 16.83 -15.31
CA PHE A 462 1.04 18.29 -15.36
C PHE A 462 2.39 18.96 -15.64
N ILE A 463 3.52 18.37 -15.23
CA ILE A 463 4.85 18.85 -15.64
C ILE A 463 5.02 18.74 -17.15
N ARG A 464 4.56 17.63 -17.75
CA ARG A 464 4.54 17.47 -19.21
C ARG A 464 3.76 18.59 -19.87
N TYR A 465 2.58 18.89 -19.33
CA TYR A 465 1.68 19.91 -19.85
C TYR A 465 2.32 21.30 -19.78
N LEU A 466 2.64 21.78 -18.58
CA LEU A 466 3.18 23.13 -18.37
C LEU A 466 4.48 23.34 -19.15
N LEU A 467 5.44 22.40 -19.09
CA LEU A 467 6.71 22.60 -19.79
C LEU A 467 6.56 22.51 -21.32
N ALA A 468 5.63 21.70 -21.85
CA ALA A 468 5.38 21.68 -23.29
C ALA A 468 4.74 22.99 -23.77
N SER A 469 3.82 23.56 -22.98
CA SER A 469 3.23 24.88 -23.21
C SER A 469 4.31 25.97 -23.26
N ASN A 470 5.15 26.07 -22.22
CA ASN A 470 6.18 27.11 -22.13
C ASN A 470 7.22 26.98 -23.24
N VAL A 471 7.60 25.75 -23.62
CA VAL A 471 8.49 25.53 -24.77
C VAL A 471 7.81 25.99 -26.07
N GLY A 472 6.51 25.73 -26.25
CA GLY A 472 5.76 26.23 -27.42
C GLY A 472 5.71 27.75 -27.50
N GLU A 473 5.49 28.42 -26.38
CA GLU A 473 5.52 29.89 -26.28
C GLU A 473 6.89 30.46 -26.66
N ILE A 474 7.96 29.96 -26.03
CA ILE A 474 9.32 30.41 -26.29
C ILE A 474 9.70 30.19 -27.75
N LEU A 475 9.38 29.02 -28.31
CA LEU A 475 9.72 28.72 -29.69
C LEU A 475 8.90 29.54 -30.69
N THR A 476 7.62 29.84 -30.40
CA THR A 476 6.81 30.76 -31.24
C THR A 476 7.48 32.12 -31.36
N MET A 477 7.90 32.68 -30.22
CA MET A 477 8.58 33.98 -30.18
C MET A 477 9.95 33.91 -30.85
N PHE A 478 10.75 32.89 -30.53
CA PHE A 478 12.07 32.69 -31.11
C PHE A 478 12.04 32.60 -32.63
N PHE A 479 11.18 31.74 -33.19
CA PHE A 479 11.10 31.59 -34.64
C PHE A 479 10.54 32.84 -35.32
N ALA A 480 9.58 33.54 -34.70
CA ALA A 480 9.09 34.80 -35.25
C ALA A 480 10.22 35.85 -35.36
N MET A 481 11.01 36.02 -34.30
CA MET A 481 12.12 36.97 -34.30
C MET A 481 13.23 36.57 -35.27
N MET A 482 13.46 35.27 -35.45
CA MET A 482 14.45 34.78 -36.42
C MET A 482 14.02 34.96 -37.87
N MET A 483 12.71 35.00 -38.12
CA MET A 483 12.14 35.29 -39.44
C MET A 483 11.92 36.79 -39.68
N GLY A 484 12.34 37.66 -38.76
CA GLY A 484 12.12 39.11 -38.83
C GLY A 484 10.64 39.51 -38.74
N LEU A 485 9.79 38.67 -38.15
CA LEU A 485 8.36 38.96 -37.98
C LEU A 485 8.12 39.83 -36.74
N PRO A 486 7.01 40.60 -36.70
CA PRO A 486 6.60 41.28 -35.48
C PRO A 486 6.22 40.26 -34.39
N LEU A 487 6.26 40.70 -33.13
CA LEU A 487 5.98 39.84 -31.97
C LEU A 487 4.59 39.19 -32.08
N PRO A 488 4.49 37.85 -32.15
CA PRO A 488 3.21 37.15 -32.26
C PRO A 488 2.31 37.29 -31.04
N LEU A 489 2.91 37.47 -29.86
CA LEU A 489 2.22 37.58 -28.58
C LEU A 489 2.76 38.77 -27.81
N VAL A 490 1.86 39.47 -27.11
CA VAL A 490 2.27 40.55 -26.21
C VAL A 490 2.51 40.02 -24.79
N PRO A 491 3.41 40.66 -24.01
CA PRO A 491 3.68 40.35 -22.59
C PRO A 491 2.47 39.94 -21.75
N ILE A 492 1.40 40.72 -21.79
CA ILE A 492 0.21 40.50 -20.96
C ILE A 492 -0.58 39.26 -21.37
N GLN A 493 -0.57 38.90 -22.66
CA GLN A 493 -1.18 37.66 -23.15
C GLN A 493 -0.40 36.45 -22.64
N ILE A 494 0.93 36.49 -22.68
CA ILE A 494 1.80 35.40 -22.18
C ILE A 494 1.55 35.16 -20.68
N LEU A 495 1.45 36.23 -19.89
CA LEU A 495 1.15 36.13 -18.46
C LEU A 495 -0.24 35.51 -18.21
N TRP A 496 -1.25 35.93 -18.98
CA TRP A 496 -2.59 35.36 -18.90
C TRP A 496 -2.61 33.86 -19.22
N VAL A 497 -1.88 33.45 -20.26
CA VAL A 497 -1.80 32.05 -20.67
C VAL A 497 -1.24 31.19 -19.53
N ASN A 498 -0.06 31.56 -19.03
CA ASN A 498 0.65 30.76 -18.03
C ASN A 498 -0.05 30.71 -16.67
N LEU A 499 -0.65 31.83 -16.23
CA LEU A 499 -1.23 31.92 -14.89
C LEU A 499 -2.67 31.41 -14.83
N VAL A 500 -3.48 31.77 -15.84
CA VAL A 500 -4.92 31.55 -15.81
C VAL A 500 -5.31 30.35 -16.65
N THR A 501 -5.03 30.37 -17.96
CA THR A 501 -5.55 29.33 -18.85
C THR A 501 -4.88 27.98 -18.62
N ASP A 502 -3.58 27.96 -18.33
CA ASP A 502 -2.81 26.74 -18.03
C ASP A 502 -2.85 26.33 -16.56
N GLY A 503 -3.03 27.28 -15.64
CA GLY A 503 -3.08 26.99 -14.21
C GLY A 503 -4.24 26.06 -13.82
N LEU A 504 -5.46 26.33 -14.30
CA LEU A 504 -6.65 25.53 -13.94
C LEU A 504 -6.55 24.08 -14.45
N PRO A 505 -6.23 23.81 -15.73
CA PRO A 505 -6.10 22.44 -16.23
C PRO A 505 -4.92 21.69 -15.60
N ALA A 506 -3.81 22.37 -15.30
CA ALA A 506 -2.68 21.76 -14.61
C ALA A 506 -3.06 21.29 -13.18
N MET A 507 -3.83 22.08 -12.43
CA MET A 507 -4.41 21.66 -11.15
C MET A 507 -5.33 20.44 -11.31
N ALA A 508 -6.18 20.45 -12.34
CA ALA A 508 -7.10 19.34 -12.59
C ALA A 508 -6.40 18.04 -13.03
N LEU A 509 -5.21 18.12 -13.66
CA LEU A 509 -4.35 16.98 -13.93
C LEU A 509 -3.72 16.39 -12.65
N GLY A 510 -3.44 17.23 -11.64
CA GLY A 510 -2.94 16.79 -10.33
C GLY A 510 -3.87 15.80 -9.62
N VAL A 511 -5.17 15.88 -9.90
CA VAL A 511 -6.24 15.05 -9.31
C VAL A 511 -6.80 13.99 -10.27
N ASP A 512 -6.07 13.70 -11.36
CA ASP A 512 -6.51 12.69 -12.32
C ASP A 512 -6.51 11.28 -11.69
N GLN A 513 -7.41 10.41 -12.16
CA GLN A 513 -7.55 9.06 -11.62
C GLN A 513 -6.33 8.18 -11.99
N PRO A 514 -5.93 7.23 -11.13
CA PRO A 514 -4.82 6.30 -11.43
C PRO A 514 -5.08 5.48 -12.71
N GLU A 515 -4.00 5.04 -13.36
CA GLU A 515 -4.07 4.09 -14.47
C GLU A 515 -4.32 2.67 -13.93
N LYS A 516 -5.10 1.84 -14.66
CA LYS A 516 -5.50 0.50 -14.18
C LYS A 516 -4.30 -0.45 -14.00
N ASP A 517 -3.24 -0.24 -14.77
CA ASP A 517 -2.01 -1.03 -14.77
C ASP A 517 -0.92 -0.46 -13.83
N LEU A 518 -1.25 0.53 -12.98
CA LEU A 518 -0.28 1.20 -12.10
C LEU A 518 0.47 0.22 -11.17
N MET A 519 -0.23 -0.80 -10.69
CA MET A 519 0.32 -1.86 -9.83
C MET A 519 0.87 -3.07 -10.60
N GLU A 520 1.02 -2.97 -11.92
CA GLU A 520 1.72 -3.97 -12.75
C GLU A 520 3.14 -3.53 -13.12
N HIS A 521 3.45 -2.24 -12.96
CA HIS A 521 4.78 -1.70 -13.22
C HIS A 521 5.72 -1.93 -12.04
N LYS A 522 7.00 -2.18 -12.33
CA LYS A 522 8.06 -2.29 -11.33
C LYS A 522 8.26 -0.95 -10.60
N PRO A 523 8.77 -0.96 -9.35
CA PRO A 523 9.09 0.26 -8.62
C PRO A 523 10.10 1.11 -9.40
N ARG A 524 9.94 2.44 -9.36
CA ARG A 524 10.91 3.36 -9.95
C ARG A 524 12.21 3.36 -9.14
N GLY A 525 13.34 3.59 -9.80
CA GLY A 525 14.60 3.77 -9.10
C GLY A 525 14.58 5.06 -8.29
N ALA A 526 15.15 5.06 -7.07
CA ALA A 526 15.21 6.25 -6.22
C ALA A 526 15.92 7.45 -6.88
N LYS A 527 16.88 7.16 -7.78
CA LYS A 527 17.66 8.16 -8.54
C LYS A 527 17.10 8.45 -9.93
N GLU A 528 15.91 7.94 -10.27
CA GLU A 528 15.30 8.19 -11.58
C GLU A 528 14.79 9.64 -11.66
N ASN A 529 15.37 10.42 -12.57
CA ASN A 529 14.96 11.80 -12.81
C ASN A 529 13.51 11.90 -13.30
N ILE A 530 12.82 12.98 -12.94
CA ILE A 530 11.43 13.22 -13.37
C ILE A 530 11.26 13.28 -14.89
N PHE A 531 12.32 13.65 -15.63
CA PHE A 531 12.38 13.71 -17.09
C PHE A 531 12.74 12.38 -17.78
N ALA A 532 12.96 11.30 -17.01
CA ALA A 532 13.28 9.98 -17.54
C ALA A 532 12.16 9.40 -18.42
N ARG A 533 12.37 8.21 -19.00
CA ARG A 533 11.37 7.51 -19.84
C ARG A 533 10.86 8.34 -21.03
N ARG A 534 11.76 9.11 -21.68
CA ARG A 534 11.47 9.95 -22.86
C ARG A 534 10.52 11.13 -22.59
N LEU A 535 10.29 11.52 -21.33
CA LEU A 535 9.43 12.66 -21.03
C LEU A 535 10.00 13.96 -21.61
N GLY A 536 11.30 14.21 -21.48
CA GLY A 536 11.96 15.40 -22.05
C GLY A 536 11.78 15.51 -23.57
N TRP A 537 11.90 14.40 -24.30
CA TRP A 537 11.64 14.39 -25.75
C TRP A 537 10.18 14.71 -26.09
N LYS A 538 9.23 14.16 -25.32
CA LYS A 538 7.80 14.48 -25.50
C LYS A 538 7.53 15.97 -25.26
N ILE A 539 8.15 16.59 -24.26
CA ILE A 539 8.01 18.02 -23.96
C ILE A 539 8.52 18.86 -25.14
N ILE A 540 9.76 18.62 -25.59
CA ILE A 540 10.38 19.41 -26.66
C ILE A 540 9.62 19.23 -27.98
N SER A 541 9.32 17.99 -28.37
CA SER A 541 8.62 17.70 -29.63
C SER A 541 7.20 18.28 -29.69
N ARG A 542 6.46 18.25 -28.59
CA ARG A 542 5.13 18.88 -28.49
C ARG A 542 5.23 20.40 -28.51
N GLY A 543 6.16 20.97 -27.75
CA GLY A 543 6.40 22.42 -27.74
C GLY A 543 6.76 22.97 -29.12
N ILE A 544 7.68 22.32 -29.85
CA ILE A 544 8.01 22.70 -31.24
C ILE A 544 6.77 22.73 -32.12
N LEU A 545 5.94 21.70 -32.05
CA LEU A 545 4.77 21.57 -32.92
C LEU A 545 3.70 22.61 -32.59
N ILE A 546 3.45 22.86 -31.29
CA ILE A 546 2.56 23.94 -30.82
C ILE A 546 3.09 25.29 -31.33
N GLY A 547 4.39 25.54 -31.20
CA GLY A 547 4.99 26.81 -31.60
C GLY A 547 4.94 27.06 -33.11
N LEU A 548 5.22 26.04 -33.92
CA LEU A 548 5.14 26.14 -35.39
C LEU A 548 3.70 26.33 -35.88
N CYS A 549 2.72 25.64 -35.28
CA CYS A 549 1.32 25.81 -35.68
C CYS A 549 0.78 27.20 -35.30
N THR A 550 1.17 27.69 -34.12
CA THR A 550 0.82 29.05 -33.66
C THR A 550 1.45 30.11 -34.56
N LEU A 551 2.75 29.98 -34.86
CA LEU A 551 3.44 30.88 -35.78
C LEU A 551 2.87 30.83 -37.20
N GLY A 552 2.48 29.65 -37.68
CA GLY A 552 1.82 29.48 -38.96
C GLY A 552 0.49 30.21 -39.03
N ALA A 553 -0.36 30.07 -38.00
CA ALA A 553 -1.65 30.77 -37.92
C ALA A 553 -1.47 32.31 -37.86
N PHE A 554 -0.47 32.76 -37.09
CA PHE A 554 -0.06 34.17 -37.03
C PHE A 554 0.36 34.68 -38.41
N TRP A 555 1.26 33.97 -39.08
CA TRP A 555 1.83 34.38 -40.37
C TRP A 555 0.80 34.41 -41.49
N VAL A 556 -0.09 33.40 -41.57
CA VAL A 556 -1.19 33.36 -42.55
C VAL A 556 -2.11 34.57 -42.37
N THR A 557 -2.41 34.94 -41.12
CA THR A 557 -3.26 36.10 -40.83
C THR A 557 -2.54 37.40 -41.15
N LEU A 558 -1.27 37.54 -40.77
CA LEU A 558 -0.48 38.76 -40.98
C LEU A 558 -0.26 39.06 -42.48
N ARG A 559 -0.05 38.02 -43.31
CA ARG A 559 0.20 38.15 -44.76
C ARG A 559 -0.94 38.81 -45.54
N ILE A 560 -2.17 38.86 -45.01
CA ILE A 560 -3.33 39.47 -45.68
C ILE A 560 -3.14 40.98 -45.84
N ALA A 561 -2.64 41.66 -44.81
CA ALA A 561 -2.34 43.09 -44.83
C ALA A 561 -1.16 43.39 -43.87
N PRO A 562 0.10 43.18 -44.31
CA PRO A 562 1.27 43.21 -43.43
C PRO A 562 1.57 44.55 -42.77
N ASN A 563 1.14 45.65 -43.41
CA ASN A 563 1.45 47.02 -42.98
C ASN A 563 0.32 47.67 -42.17
N ASP A 564 -0.79 46.96 -41.93
CA ASP A 564 -1.93 47.49 -41.19
C ASP A 564 -1.80 47.16 -39.68
N PRO A 565 -1.70 48.16 -38.79
CA PRO A 565 -1.68 47.95 -37.34
C PRO A 565 -2.88 47.17 -36.81
N ALA A 566 -4.07 47.34 -37.42
CA ALA A 566 -5.27 46.61 -37.03
C ALA A 566 -5.16 45.12 -37.39
N GLN A 567 -4.52 44.82 -38.52
CA GLN A 567 -4.25 43.44 -38.94
C GLN A 567 -3.19 42.78 -38.05
N LEU A 568 -2.20 43.52 -37.56
CA LEU A 568 -1.25 43.01 -36.57
C LEU A 568 -1.95 42.60 -35.27
N ALA A 569 -2.84 43.46 -34.74
CA ALA A 569 -3.61 43.14 -33.54
C ALA A 569 -4.52 41.92 -33.75
N LYS A 570 -5.10 41.78 -34.94
CA LYS A 570 -5.88 40.60 -35.33
C LYS A 570 -5.01 39.34 -35.42
N ALA A 571 -3.83 39.42 -36.03
CA ALA A 571 -2.89 38.30 -36.12
C ALA A 571 -2.41 37.87 -34.73
N GLN A 572 -2.10 38.81 -33.84
CA GLN A 572 -1.76 38.54 -32.44
C GLN A 572 -2.92 37.87 -31.69
N SER A 573 -4.16 38.29 -31.94
CA SER A 573 -5.36 37.65 -31.37
C SER A 573 -5.56 36.22 -31.88
N VAL A 574 -5.27 35.95 -33.16
CA VAL A 574 -5.28 34.58 -33.73
C VAL A 574 -4.16 33.73 -33.13
N ALA A 575 -2.96 34.27 -32.97
CA ALA A 575 -1.84 33.58 -32.33
C ALA A 575 -2.16 33.21 -30.88
N PHE A 576 -2.69 34.18 -30.12
CA PHE A 576 -3.15 33.97 -28.74
C PHE A 576 -4.22 32.87 -28.65
N ALA A 577 -5.28 32.96 -29.46
CA ALA A 577 -6.35 31.96 -29.47
C ALA A 577 -5.84 30.58 -29.90
N THR A 578 -4.94 30.52 -30.90
CA THR A 578 -4.36 29.26 -31.40
C THR A 578 -3.50 28.60 -30.33
N LEU A 579 -2.67 29.37 -29.65
CA LEU A 579 -1.82 28.88 -28.57
C LEU A 579 -2.66 28.31 -27.42
N VAL A 580 -3.62 29.10 -26.91
CA VAL A 580 -4.49 28.67 -25.80
C VAL A 580 -5.29 27.43 -26.19
N MET A 581 -5.91 27.41 -27.37
CA MET A 581 -6.66 26.24 -27.82
C MET A 581 -5.75 25.02 -28.02
N ALA A 582 -4.53 25.19 -28.54
CA ALA A 582 -3.59 24.09 -28.70
C ALA A 582 -3.20 23.48 -27.34
N GLN A 583 -2.96 24.32 -26.34
CA GLN A 583 -2.66 23.89 -24.96
C GLN A 583 -3.86 23.19 -24.33
N LEU A 584 -5.06 23.78 -24.41
CA LEU A 584 -6.28 23.19 -23.86
C LEU A 584 -6.67 21.87 -24.53
N ILE A 585 -6.32 21.65 -25.81
CA ILE A 585 -6.46 20.35 -26.47
C ILE A 585 -5.34 19.40 -26.02
N HIS A 586 -4.11 19.91 -25.89
CA HIS A 586 -2.94 19.14 -25.47
C HIS A 586 -3.10 18.53 -24.07
N VAL A 587 -3.80 19.20 -23.15
CA VAL A 587 -4.03 18.69 -21.78
C VAL A 587 -4.70 17.31 -21.77
N PHE A 588 -5.55 17.01 -22.77
CA PHE A 588 -6.18 15.70 -22.90
C PHE A 588 -5.21 14.61 -23.36
N ASP A 589 -4.25 14.95 -24.23
CA ASP A 589 -3.10 14.07 -24.55
C ASP A 589 -2.21 13.88 -23.33
N CYS A 590 -2.15 14.87 -22.43
CA CYS A 590 -1.40 14.81 -21.20
C CYS A 590 -1.88 13.73 -20.21
N ARG A 591 -3.15 13.31 -20.30
CA ARG A 591 -3.76 12.33 -19.39
C ARG A 591 -3.26 10.89 -19.53
N SER A 592 -2.72 10.51 -20.69
CA SER A 592 -2.24 9.15 -20.94
C SER A 592 -0.78 9.14 -21.40
N SER A 593 -0.03 8.17 -20.91
CA SER A 593 1.34 7.91 -21.38
C SER A 593 1.41 7.33 -22.81
N ARG A 594 0.30 6.78 -23.34
CA ARG A 594 0.20 6.03 -24.61
C ARG A 594 -0.45 6.81 -25.75
N SER A 595 -1.70 7.23 -25.58
CA SER A 595 -2.49 7.94 -26.61
C SER A 595 -3.76 8.55 -26.01
N ILE A 596 -4.29 9.59 -26.65
CA ILE A 596 -5.58 10.24 -26.32
C ILE A 596 -6.73 9.23 -26.34
N PHE A 597 -6.70 8.24 -27.24
CA PHE A 597 -7.77 7.24 -27.39
C PHE A 597 -7.72 6.11 -26.37
N HIS A 598 -6.65 6.02 -25.57
CA HIS A 598 -6.54 4.97 -24.55
C HIS A 598 -7.46 5.21 -23.36
N ARG A 599 -7.92 6.46 -23.17
CA ARG A 599 -8.74 6.85 -22.02
C ARG A 599 -9.89 7.73 -22.51
N ASN A 600 -11.05 7.64 -21.85
CA ASN A 600 -12.14 8.54 -22.16
C ASN A 600 -11.75 9.98 -21.74
N PRO A 601 -11.65 10.94 -22.68
CA PRO A 601 -11.25 12.31 -22.39
C PRO A 601 -12.20 13.00 -21.39
N LEU A 602 -13.45 12.56 -21.30
CA LEU A 602 -14.49 13.12 -20.42
C LEU A 602 -14.55 12.48 -19.02
N GLN A 603 -13.71 11.48 -18.74
CA GLN A 603 -13.75 10.77 -17.45
C GLN A 603 -13.38 11.66 -16.25
N ASN A 604 -12.47 12.62 -16.43
CA ASN A 604 -12.10 13.56 -15.38
C ASN A 604 -12.96 14.82 -15.50
N LYS A 605 -14.05 14.88 -14.75
CA LYS A 605 -15.00 16.01 -14.74
C LYS A 605 -14.33 17.32 -14.32
N ALA A 606 -13.37 17.27 -13.38
CA ALA A 606 -12.63 18.45 -12.95
C ALA A 606 -11.77 19.03 -14.08
N LEU A 607 -11.14 18.17 -14.88
CA LEU A 607 -10.38 18.61 -16.06
C LEU A 607 -11.28 19.20 -17.14
N VAL A 608 -12.41 18.57 -17.44
CA VAL A 608 -13.36 19.10 -18.42
C VAL A 608 -13.88 20.46 -17.96
N LEU A 609 -14.24 20.60 -16.68
CA LEU A 609 -14.68 21.87 -16.12
C LEU A 609 -13.58 22.94 -16.19
N ALA A 610 -12.33 22.58 -15.85
CA ALA A 610 -11.19 23.49 -15.94
C ALA A 610 -10.93 23.96 -17.38
N VAL A 611 -11.00 23.06 -18.35
CA VAL A 611 -10.85 23.41 -19.77
C VAL A 611 -12.00 24.32 -20.22
N LEU A 612 -13.25 23.97 -19.91
CA LEU A 612 -14.41 24.79 -20.25
C LEU A 612 -14.33 26.18 -19.62
N SER A 613 -13.93 26.27 -18.35
CA SER A 613 -13.71 27.57 -17.69
C SER A 613 -12.59 28.37 -18.35
N SER A 614 -11.48 27.73 -18.74
CA SER A 614 -10.39 28.42 -19.44
C SER A 614 -10.82 28.93 -20.82
N VAL A 615 -11.64 28.17 -21.56
CA VAL A 615 -12.23 28.62 -22.83
C VAL A 615 -13.14 29.82 -22.61
N LEU A 616 -14.04 29.77 -21.61
CA LEU A 616 -14.94 30.88 -21.30
C LEU A 616 -14.17 32.15 -20.89
N LEU A 617 -13.12 32.02 -20.08
CA LEU A 617 -12.26 33.13 -19.69
C LEU A 617 -11.51 33.72 -20.89
N MET A 618 -11.00 32.89 -21.79
CA MET A 618 -10.38 33.34 -23.04
C MET A 618 -11.39 34.11 -23.92
N LEU A 619 -12.61 33.59 -24.09
CA LEU A 619 -13.67 34.28 -24.82
C LEU A 619 -14.02 35.62 -24.15
N GLY A 620 -14.07 35.67 -22.82
CA GLY A 620 -14.27 36.91 -22.08
C GLY A 620 -13.22 37.96 -22.41
N VAL A 621 -11.94 37.58 -22.41
CA VAL A 621 -10.82 38.48 -22.76
C VAL A 621 -10.87 38.94 -24.23
N MET A 622 -11.45 38.15 -25.13
CA MET A 622 -11.51 38.47 -26.56
C MET A 622 -12.74 39.27 -26.99
N TYR A 623 -13.87 39.12 -26.28
CA TYR A 623 -15.16 39.69 -26.71
C TYR A 623 -15.74 40.73 -25.75
N ILE A 624 -15.24 40.84 -24.51
CA ILE A 624 -15.68 41.90 -23.58
C ILE A 624 -14.88 43.17 -23.87
N GLU A 625 -15.57 44.25 -24.26
CA GLU A 625 -14.97 45.54 -24.64
C GLU A 625 -14.05 46.12 -23.55
N ALA A 626 -14.39 45.92 -22.27
CA ALA A 626 -13.56 46.39 -21.16
C ALA A 626 -12.18 45.70 -21.06
N PHE A 627 -12.05 44.47 -21.55
CA PHE A 627 -10.81 43.69 -21.46
C PHE A 627 -9.93 43.80 -22.70
N GLN A 628 -10.50 44.10 -23.87
CA GLN A 628 -9.77 44.20 -25.13
C GLN A 628 -8.59 45.20 -25.11
N PRO A 629 -8.71 46.42 -24.53
CA PRO A 629 -7.59 47.35 -24.46
C PRO A 629 -6.43 46.85 -23.58
N ILE A 630 -6.76 46.08 -22.54
CA ILE A 630 -5.78 45.55 -21.58
C ILE A 630 -4.96 44.43 -22.24
N PHE A 631 -5.65 43.47 -22.87
CA PHE A 631 -5.02 42.28 -23.46
C PHE A 631 -4.63 42.46 -24.93
N LYS A 632 -4.93 43.62 -25.53
CA LYS A 632 -4.68 43.95 -26.94
C LYS A 632 -5.30 42.91 -27.88
N THR A 633 -6.54 42.54 -27.61
CA THR A 633 -7.30 41.52 -28.36
C THR A 633 -8.37 42.16 -29.24
N VAL A 634 -8.70 41.49 -30.34
CA VAL A 634 -9.72 41.88 -31.32
C VAL A 634 -10.70 40.71 -31.50
N PRO A 635 -12.01 40.96 -31.69
CA PRO A 635 -12.98 39.89 -31.93
C PRO A 635 -12.64 39.12 -33.22
N LEU A 636 -12.67 37.79 -33.12
CA LEU A 636 -12.41 36.90 -34.26
C LEU A 636 -13.70 36.50 -34.96
N GLY A 637 -13.66 36.43 -36.29
CA GLY A 637 -14.73 35.91 -37.13
C GLY A 637 -14.64 34.39 -37.30
N LEU A 638 -15.59 33.83 -38.06
CA LEU A 638 -15.67 32.38 -38.30
C LEU A 638 -14.47 31.81 -39.05
N LYS A 639 -13.89 32.58 -39.99
CA LYS A 639 -12.73 32.15 -40.78
C LYS A 639 -11.48 32.01 -39.90
N GLU A 640 -11.26 32.99 -39.04
CA GLU A 640 -10.15 33.00 -38.09
C GLU A 640 -10.30 31.88 -37.06
N TRP A 641 -11.52 31.64 -36.56
CA TRP A 641 -11.79 30.51 -35.68
C TRP A 641 -11.55 29.15 -36.33
N ALA A 642 -11.92 28.98 -37.60
CA ALA A 642 -11.64 27.75 -38.34
C ALA A 642 -10.12 27.50 -38.45
N LEU A 643 -9.36 28.54 -38.78
CA LEU A 643 -7.90 28.47 -38.81
C LEU A 643 -7.32 28.10 -37.44
N THR A 644 -7.76 28.78 -36.39
CA THR A 644 -7.36 28.55 -34.99
C THR A 644 -7.59 27.11 -34.56
N LEU A 645 -8.79 26.57 -34.78
CA LEU A 645 -9.13 25.21 -34.35
C LEU A 645 -8.37 24.13 -35.12
N VAL A 646 -8.18 24.32 -36.43
CA VAL A 646 -7.38 23.40 -37.26
C VAL A 646 -5.92 23.44 -36.80
N ALA A 647 -5.33 24.62 -36.69
CA ALA A 647 -3.95 24.80 -36.24
C ALA A 647 -3.73 24.25 -34.81
N ALA A 648 -4.68 24.46 -33.90
CA ALA A 648 -4.63 23.96 -32.53
C ALA A 648 -4.78 22.44 -32.41
N GLY A 649 -5.56 21.81 -33.30
CA GLY A 649 -5.75 20.37 -33.33
C GLY A 649 -4.53 19.59 -33.86
N ILE A 650 -3.86 20.16 -34.88
CA ILE A 650 -2.73 19.52 -35.58
C ILE A 650 -1.68 18.94 -34.62
N PRO A 651 -1.17 19.68 -33.62
CA PRO A 651 -0.17 19.17 -32.71
C PRO A 651 -0.60 17.87 -32.06
N THR A 652 -1.80 17.86 -31.49
CA THR A 652 -2.34 16.77 -30.70
C THR A 652 -2.63 15.53 -31.56
N PHE A 653 -3.29 15.70 -32.71
CA PHE A 653 -3.69 14.59 -33.58
C PHE A 653 -2.52 13.97 -34.39
N LEU A 654 -1.58 14.77 -34.91
CA LEU A 654 -0.45 14.24 -35.70
C LEU A 654 0.40 13.25 -34.91
N MET A 655 0.82 13.61 -33.70
CA MET A 655 1.63 12.68 -32.90
C MET A 655 0.78 11.65 -32.14
N GLY A 656 -0.50 11.93 -31.89
CA GLY A 656 -1.46 10.94 -31.37
C GLY A 656 -1.66 9.77 -32.32
N ALA A 657 -1.69 10.01 -33.63
CA ALA A 657 -1.72 8.99 -34.68
C ALA A 657 -0.36 8.24 -34.79
N GLY A 658 0.76 8.97 -34.68
CA GLY A 658 2.10 8.39 -34.69
C GLY A 658 2.36 7.38 -33.57
N SER A 659 1.80 7.58 -32.37
CA SER A 659 1.96 6.63 -31.26
C SER A 659 1.15 5.33 -31.46
N VAL A 660 -0.02 5.41 -32.12
CA VAL A 660 -0.87 4.26 -32.47
C VAL A 660 -0.19 3.40 -33.56
N TRP A 661 0.44 4.02 -34.55
CA TRP A 661 1.14 3.30 -35.62
C TRP A 661 2.52 2.76 -35.20
N GLY A 662 3.27 3.48 -34.35
CA GLY A 662 4.56 3.03 -33.83
C GLY A 662 4.48 1.83 -32.88
N GLY A 663 3.41 1.73 -32.08
CA GLY A 663 3.19 0.62 -31.13
C GLY A 663 2.97 -0.74 -31.80
N ARG A 664 2.41 -0.77 -33.02
CA ARG A 664 2.24 -2.02 -33.79
C ARG A 664 3.58 -2.60 -34.27
N ARG A 665 4.57 -1.77 -34.57
CA ARG A 665 5.86 -2.21 -35.12
C ARG A 665 6.75 -2.90 -34.08
N ASN A 666 6.68 -2.47 -32.81
CA ASN A 666 7.46 -3.08 -31.72
C ASN A 666 6.84 -4.38 -31.18
N ARG A 667 5.51 -4.54 -31.30
CA ARG A 667 4.79 -5.77 -30.89
C ARG A 667 5.11 -6.96 -31.80
N ASN A 668 5.35 -6.72 -33.09
CA ASN A 668 5.78 -7.76 -34.04
C ASN A 668 7.24 -8.19 -33.85
N ARG A 669 8.11 -7.30 -33.35
CA ARG A 669 9.53 -7.63 -33.09
C ARG A 669 9.70 -8.50 -31.83
N ASN A 670 8.93 -8.22 -30.76
CA ASN A 670 8.91 -9.06 -29.56
C ASN A 670 8.23 -10.42 -29.79
N ARG A 671 7.18 -10.51 -30.63
CA ARG A 671 6.57 -11.81 -31.00
C ARG A 671 7.53 -12.71 -31.78
N ARG A 672 8.31 -12.15 -32.73
CA ARG A 672 9.33 -12.93 -33.46
C ARG A 672 10.48 -13.40 -32.57
N GLY A 673 10.92 -12.59 -31.60
CA GLY A 673 11.95 -13.00 -30.63
C GLY A 673 11.49 -14.05 -29.59
N MET A 674 10.16 -14.17 -29.37
CA MET A 674 9.59 -15.18 -28.47
C MET A 674 9.40 -16.54 -29.16
N MET A 675 9.07 -16.55 -30.47
CA MET A 675 8.95 -17.79 -31.26
C MET A 675 10.30 -18.46 -31.54
N THR A 676 11.39 -17.70 -31.73
CA THR A 676 12.72 -18.31 -31.90
C THR A 676 13.31 -18.89 -30.61
N LYS A 677 12.85 -18.46 -29.43
CA LYS A 677 13.26 -19.06 -28.16
C LYS A 677 12.46 -20.31 -27.77
N SER A 678 11.24 -20.49 -28.29
CA SER A 678 10.47 -21.73 -28.03
C SER A 678 10.88 -22.88 -28.95
N ALA A 679 11.54 -22.63 -30.08
CA ALA A 679 11.98 -23.67 -31.01
C ALA A 679 13.29 -24.38 -30.58
N ASN A 680 14.08 -23.80 -29.66
CA ASN A 680 15.35 -24.37 -29.22
C ASN A 680 15.29 -25.08 -27.84
N ILE A 681 14.08 -25.38 -27.34
CA ILE A 681 13.89 -26.10 -26.05
C ILE A 681 13.29 -27.52 -26.28
N SER A 682 13.16 -27.96 -27.53
CA SER A 682 12.80 -29.34 -27.87
C SER A 682 13.80 -29.92 -28.87
N ALA A 683 14.95 -30.35 -28.36
CA ALA A 683 15.86 -31.33 -28.95
C ALA A 683 16.67 -31.96 -27.81
#